data_AF-I9GY96-F1
#
_entry.id   AF-I9GY96-F1
#
_cell.length_a   1.000
_cell.length_b   1.000
_cell.length_c   1.000
_cell.angle_alpha   90.00
_cell.angle_beta   90.00
_cell.angle_gamma   90.00
#
_symmetry.space_group_name_H-M   'P 1'
#
loop_
_entity.id
_entity.type
_entity.pdbx_description
1 polymer ?
#
loop_
_entity_poly.entity_id
_entity_poly.type
_entity_poly.pdbx_seq_one_letter_code
_entity_poly.pdbx_strand_id
1 'polypeptide(L)'
;MKRITYYFLFAALLSSTAVGAQNSIMHLTQPTLMHEVRETPSPLDGQHIAMNPPRFMWPDKFPHLGAVLDGVEGEEQKPHVTYRIRIARDKDFRQGVITAERNWAFFNPFQLFEKGTYYWQHAYVDKNGKEEWSPVYHFYIDENTRTFNPPSLQELLTKLPVEHPRILLDFKEWNDIIARNQNNPEAQSYITKADKCIMHPLKHLAEEIDTSAVVKLTNIVQYKSALIRESRKIVDREEKNIEGMIRAYLLTKNEVYYREAMKRLTEILSWKDSKYFAGDFNLGTILSMSTSAYDAFYHLLTPTEKTLLLGSIRENGSKFFEEYVNHLENRIADNHVWQMTFRILTMAAFATYGELPEASTWVDYCYNEWVSRLPGLNADGGWHNGDSYFHVNIRTLIEVPAFFSRVTGFDFFADPWYNKNALYVIYQQPPFSKAAGQGNSHENQKTPSGARVGYADALARQCNNPWAAAYVRSIKERQPDIFQSSFEAKPADLTWYRCITKKPFPAEDAFPIGKRTLDDMPQTHVFNETGLGNMNTSLGEPEKNAMLSFRSSSYGSTSHALANQNAFNTFYGGKEIFYSSGHRTGFTDDHCMYSYRNTRAHNSILVNGMGQKIGTEGYGWIPRWYEGEKLSYFVGDASNAYGKVTSPLWLERARLSGTKFTPENGWDENKLNMFRRHVIQLGKTGVYVIYDELEGKEPVTWSYLLHTTSFPMDVKRQSPDAITVTGRNTVDGVSVAHLFCSAPVQEALTDTFFCPPTNWKNVTDKSGKTVKYPNHWHFSATTSQATTARFLTIIDTHGKDRTDMKVTRKGNTWQVGDWIIQCNLTPTGKAAISISNKTEKASLIYDAAKNEGATLINEQTDGKKIEKKLVDYLPDFEI
;
A
#
# COMPACT_ATOMS: atom_id res chain seq x y z
N MET A 1 65.59 -58.96 0.02
CA MET A 1 64.75 -58.60 1.17
C MET A 1 64.36 -57.13 1.07
N LYS A 2 63.16 -56.84 0.58
CA LYS A 2 62.59 -55.48 0.58
C LYS A 2 61.13 -55.59 1.00
N ARG A 3 60.83 -55.19 2.24
CA ARG A 3 59.46 -54.95 2.70
C ARG A 3 59.03 -53.60 2.16
N ILE A 4 57.97 -53.58 1.35
CA ILE A 4 57.28 -52.38 0.89
C ILE A 4 55.94 -52.36 1.61
N THR A 5 55.69 -51.24 2.30
CA THR A 5 54.49 -50.94 3.08
C THR A 5 53.35 -50.54 2.13
N TYR A 6 52.18 -51.17 2.28
CA TYR A 6 50.96 -50.82 1.55
C TYR A 6 50.22 -49.66 2.22
N TYR A 7 49.99 -48.58 1.47
CA TYR A 7 49.00 -47.55 1.79
C TYR A 7 47.70 -47.87 1.06
N PHE A 8 46.61 -48.05 1.81
CA PHE A 8 45.24 -48.08 1.27
C PHE A 8 44.71 -46.64 1.23
N LEU A 9 44.46 -46.13 0.02
CA LEU A 9 43.71 -44.89 -0.23
C LEU A 9 42.26 -45.27 -0.50
N PHE A 10 41.35 -44.86 0.39
CA PHE A 10 39.90 -44.92 0.17
C PHE A 10 39.47 -43.67 -0.61
N ALA A 11 39.01 -43.85 -1.85
CA ALA A 11 38.40 -42.80 -2.65
C ALA A 11 36.96 -42.56 -2.15
N ALA A 12 36.70 -41.38 -1.61
CA ALA A 12 35.34 -40.91 -1.33
C ALA A 12 34.72 -40.39 -2.63
N LEU A 13 33.70 -41.10 -3.13
CA LEU A 13 32.76 -40.61 -4.13
C LEU A 13 31.96 -39.46 -3.53
N LEU A 14 32.31 -38.22 -3.90
CA LEU A 14 31.44 -37.06 -3.73
C LEU A 14 30.25 -37.24 -4.69
N SER A 15 29.11 -37.65 -4.15
CA SER A 15 27.82 -37.51 -4.82
C SER A 15 27.49 -36.02 -4.93
N SER A 16 27.84 -35.41 -6.06
CA SER A 16 27.29 -34.11 -6.46
C SER A 16 25.78 -34.26 -6.59
N THR A 17 25.03 -33.73 -5.62
CA THR A 17 23.63 -33.40 -5.83
C THR A 17 23.60 -32.36 -6.95
N ALA A 18 23.15 -32.79 -8.13
CA ALA A 18 22.87 -31.88 -9.23
C ALA A 18 21.75 -30.94 -8.77
N VAL A 19 22.13 -29.73 -8.35
CA VAL A 19 21.21 -28.60 -8.26
C VAL A 19 20.73 -28.38 -9.68
N GLY A 20 19.49 -28.77 -9.98
CA GLY A 20 18.89 -28.55 -11.29
C GLY A 20 18.98 -27.07 -11.62
N ALA A 21 19.54 -26.73 -12.79
CA ALA A 21 19.60 -25.35 -13.26
C ALA A 21 18.17 -24.78 -13.30
N GLN A 22 17.91 -23.75 -12.49
CA GLN A 22 16.64 -23.05 -12.49
C GLN A 22 16.44 -22.41 -13.86
N ASN A 23 15.34 -22.73 -14.56
CA ASN A 23 14.97 -22.04 -15.80
C ASN A 23 14.89 -20.53 -15.52
N SER A 24 15.45 -19.67 -16.39
CA SER A 24 15.45 -18.23 -16.11
C SER A 24 14.05 -17.62 -16.16
N ILE A 25 13.11 -18.27 -16.86
CA ILE A 25 11.67 -17.93 -16.87
C ILE A 25 10.93 -18.89 -15.93
N MET A 26 10.39 -18.36 -14.84
CA MET A 26 9.57 -19.09 -13.88
C MET A 26 8.10 -19.06 -14.30
N HIS A 27 7.43 -20.21 -14.19
CA HIS A 27 5.98 -20.33 -14.36
C HIS A 27 5.35 -20.68 -13.02
N LEU A 28 4.61 -19.73 -12.46
CA LEU A 28 3.89 -19.93 -11.20
C LEU A 28 2.62 -20.74 -11.47
N THR A 29 2.30 -21.66 -10.57
CA THR A 29 1.10 -22.52 -10.66
C THR A 29 0.15 -22.32 -9.48
N GLN A 30 0.58 -21.52 -8.49
CA GLN A 30 -0.18 -21.23 -7.29
C GLN A 30 -1.48 -20.47 -7.65
N PRO A 31 -2.63 -20.82 -7.06
CA PRO A 31 -3.89 -20.12 -7.31
C PRO A 31 -3.89 -18.70 -6.77
N THR A 32 -3.09 -18.43 -5.73
CA THR A 32 -2.82 -17.11 -5.14
C THR A 32 -1.37 -17.05 -4.66
N LEU A 33 -0.80 -15.84 -4.55
CA LEU A 33 0.53 -15.61 -3.95
C LEU A 33 0.45 -15.01 -2.55
N MET A 34 -0.68 -14.38 -2.22
CA MET A 34 -0.96 -13.87 -0.88
C MET A 34 -2.32 -14.35 -0.40
N HIS A 35 -2.46 -14.56 0.89
CA HIS A 35 -3.68 -15.12 1.46
C HIS A 35 -4.51 -14.08 2.19
N GLU A 36 -5.81 -14.04 1.91
CA GLU A 36 -6.77 -13.22 2.66
C GLU A 36 -6.68 -13.51 4.16
N VAL A 37 -6.62 -14.79 4.52
CA VAL A 37 -6.41 -15.27 5.89
C VAL A 37 -5.18 -16.15 5.88
N ARG A 38 -4.23 -15.97 6.81
CA ARG A 38 -2.94 -16.66 6.83
C ARG A 38 -3.08 -18.17 6.72
N GLU A 39 -2.36 -18.77 5.78
CA GLU A 39 -2.33 -20.23 5.58
C GLU A 39 -0.97 -20.88 5.89
N THR A 40 0.09 -20.08 6.03
CA THR A 40 1.45 -20.57 6.29
C THR A 40 2.08 -19.88 7.50
N PRO A 41 2.99 -20.55 8.23
CA PRO A 41 3.70 -19.94 9.34
C PRO A 41 4.79 -18.98 8.85
N SER A 42 5.15 -18.02 9.70
CA SER A 42 6.29 -17.13 9.50
C SER A 42 7.17 -17.18 10.77
N PRO A 43 8.49 -17.39 10.68
CA PRO A 43 9.25 -17.71 9.47
C PRO A 43 8.81 -19.01 8.78
N LEU A 44 8.94 -19.06 7.46
CA LEU A 44 8.67 -20.28 6.68
C LEU A 44 9.69 -21.37 7.02
N ASP A 45 9.30 -22.63 6.79
CA ASP A 45 10.22 -23.76 6.97
C ASP A 45 11.43 -23.66 6.03
N GLY A 46 12.63 -23.69 6.60
CA GLY A 46 13.90 -23.49 5.89
C GLY A 46 14.24 -22.05 5.56
N GLN A 47 13.49 -21.05 6.03
CA GLN A 47 13.74 -19.64 5.69
C GLN A 47 15.03 -19.12 6.31
N HIS A 48 15.81 -18.37 5.51
CA HIS A 48 16.87 -17.49 6.01
C HIS A 48 16.23 -16.16 6.39
N ILE A 49 16.11 -15.89 7.70
CA ILE A 49 15.30 -14.75 8.15
C ILE A 49 15.98 -13.41 7.82
N ALA A 50 15.17 -12.44 7.41
CA ALA A 50 15.63 -11.09 7.12
C ALA A 50 15.96 -10.28 8.39
N MET A 51 15.36 -10.63 9.54
CA MET A 51 15.41 -9.85 10.78
C MET A 51 15.51 -10.72 12.03
N ASN A 52 16.38 -10.33 12.98
CA ASN A 52 16.61 -10.97 14.27
C ASN A 52 16.20 -10.00 15.42
N PRO A 53 15.34 -10.43 16.37
CA PRO A 53 14.68 -11.74 16.45
C PRO A 53 13.68 -11.99 15.31
N PRO A 54 13.41 -13.27 14.95
CA PRO A 54 12.30 -13.61 14.07
C PRO A 54 10.96 -13.19 14.71
N ARG A 55 10.01 -12.80 13.87
CA ARG A 55 8.62 -12.55 14.25
C ARG A 55 7.84 -13.82 13.96
N PHE A 56 7.40 -14.51 15.01
CA PHE A 56 6.71 -15.79 14.86
C PHE A 56 5.21 -15.55 14.68
N MET A 57 4.64 -16.06 13.60
CA MET A 57 3.23 -16.00 13.28
C MET A 57 2.78 -17.35 12.70
N TRP A 58 1.52 -17.72 12.94
CA TRP A 58 0.97 -18.96 12.40
C TRP A 58 -0.52 -18.83 12.08
N PRO A 59 -1.09 -19.67 11.21
CA PRO A 59 -2.52 -19.72 10.98
C PRO A 59 -3.29 -20.02 12.27
N ASP A 60 -4.43 -19.36 12.45
CA ASP A 60 -5.34 -19.72 13.54
C ASP A 60 -5.87 -21.15 13.39
N LYS A 61 -6.15 -21.81 14.52
CA LYS A 61 -6.83 -23.12 14.54
C LYS A 61 -8.18 -23.06 13.84
N PHE A 62 -8.87 -21.93 13.98
CA PHE A 62 -10.13 -21.61 13.33
C PHE A 62 -9.91 -20.35 12.48
N PRO A 63 -9.40 -20.47 11.24
CA PRO A 63 -9.14 -19.32 10.39
C PRO A 63 -10.40 -18.47 10.21
N HIS A 64 -10.28 -17.16 10.50
CA HIS A 64 -11.42 -16.27 10.56
C HIS A 64 -11.29 -15.15 9.52
N LEU A 65 -12.25 -15.06 8.61
CA LEU A 65 -12.36 -13.95 7.64
C LEU A 65 -12.99 -12.70 8.28
N GLY A 66 -13.99 -12.90 9.15
CA GLY A 66 -14.81 -11.86 9.75
C GLY A 66 -15.79 -11.19 8.79
N ALA A 67 -16.43 -10.13 9.26
CA ALA A 67 -17.35 -9.32 8.47
C ALA A 67 -16.74 -8.86 7.12
N VAL A 68 -17.45 -9.15 6.03
CA VAL A 68 -16.96 -8.87 4.67
C VAL A 68 -17.10 -7.41 4.25
N LEU A 69 -18.00 -6.65 4.90
CA LEU A 69 -18.30 -5.25 4.66
C LEU A 69 -18.71 -4.55 5.96
N ASP A 70 -18.26 -3.31 6.14
CA ASP A 70 -18.75 -2.44 7.22
C ASP A 70 -20.26 -2.19 7.08
N GLY A 71 -20.98 -2.33 8.18
CA GLY A 71 -22.43 -2.12 8.29
C GLY A 71 -23.31 -3.28 7.81
N VAL A 72 -22.74 -4.42 7.37
CA VAL A 72 -23.47 -5.65 7.02
C VAL A 72 -22.87 -6.83 7.79
N GLU A 73 -23.52 -7.19 8.89
CA GLU A 73 -23.11 -8.27 9.78
C GLU A 73 -23.33 -9.65 9.12
N GLY A 74 -22.44 -10.60 9.42
CA GLY A 74 -22.56 -12.02 9.07
C GLY A 74 -22.56 -12.89 10.32
N GLU A 75 -22.84 -14.19 10.16
CA GLU A 75 -22.67 -15.14 11.27
C GLU A 75 -21.18 -15.34 11.57
N GLU A 76 -20.76 -15.03 12.80
CA GLU A 76 -19.36 -15.16 13.23
C GLU A 76 -19.20 -16.31 14.24
N GLN A 77 -18.28 -17.23 13.96
CA GLN A 77 -17.78 -18.20 14.93
C GLN A 77 -16.29 -17.95 15.14
N LYS A 78 -15.97 -17.14 16.15
CA LYS A 78 -14.60 -16.83 16.56
C LYS A 78 -14.38 -17.24 18.01
N PRO A 79 -14.03 -18.52 18.29
CA PRO A 79 -13.81 -18.97 19.65
C PRO A 79 -12.53 -18.35 20.23
N HIS A 80 -12.53 -18.02 21.52
CA HIS A 80 -11.28 -17.77 22.24
C HIS A 80 -10.43 -19.04 22.26
N VAL A 81 -9.14 -18.87 22.00
CA VAL A 81 -8.17 -19.96 21.89
C VAL A 81 -6.94 -19.66 22.72
N THR A 82 -6.20 -20.72 23.03
CA THR A 82 -4.87 -20.64 23.62
C THR A 82 -3.89 -21.39 22.73
N TYR A 83 -2.74 -20.76 22.49
CA TYR A 83 -1.63 -21.33 21.76
C TYR A 83 -0.39 -21.43 22.65
N ARG A 84 0.45 -22.43 22.39
CA ARG A 84 1.81 -22.54 22.94
C ARG A 84 2.83 -22.54 21.83
N ILE A 85 4.04 -22.11 22.11
CA ILE A 85 5.18 -22.16 21.18
C ILE A 85 6.41 -22.68 21.91
N ARG A 86 7.24 -23.44 21.20
CA ARG A 86 8.59 -23.81 21.65
C ARG A 86 9.62 -23.59 20.54
N ILE A 87 10.77 -23.01 20.91
CA ILE A 87 11.87 -22.68 20.00
C ILE A 87 13.18 -23.15 20.64
N ALA A 88 14.04 -23.85 19.89
CA ALA A 88 15.33 -24.32 20.39
C ALA A 88 16.32 -24.58 19.24
N ARG A 89 17.62 -24.64 19.55
CA ARG A 89 18.63 -25.23 18.63
C ARG A 89 18.55 -26.75 18.59
N ASP A 90 18.07 -27.34 19.67
CA ASP A 90 17.81 -28.77 19.78
C ASP A 90 16.47 -29.10 19.12
N LYS A 91 16.51 -29.87 18.01
CA LYS A 91 15.32 -30.32 17.27
C LYS A 91 14.35 -31.16 18.12
N ASP A 92 14.84 -31.78 19.20
CA ASP A 92 14.03 -32.61 20.10
C ASP A 92 13.46 -31.80 21.28
N PHE A 93 13.77 -30.48 21.35
CA PHE A 93 13.29 -29.55 22.38
C PHE A 93 13.55 -30.01 23.82
N ARG A 94 14.75 -30.55 24.10
CA ARG A 94 15.16 -30.98 25.44
C ARG A 94 16.09 -29.98 26.13
N GLN A 95 16.80 -29.14 25.36
CA GLN A 95 17.77 -28.17 25.89
C GLN A 95 17.61 -26.79 25.26
N GLY A 96 17.84 -25.75 26.07
CA GLY A 96 17.85 -24.35 25.60
C GLY A 96 16.52 -23.91 24.98
N VAL A 97 15.40 -24.41 25.50
CA VAL A 97 14.07 -24.20 24.93
C VAL A 97 13.45 -22.90 25.44
N ILE A 98 13.04 -22.05 24.51
CA ILE A 98 12.19 -20.89 24.78
C ILE A 98 10.74 -21.36 24.63
N THR A 99 9.90 -21.11 25.63
CA THR A 99 8.47 -21.45 25.58
C THR A 99 7.61 -20.26 25.92
N ALA A 100 6.44 -20.16 25.29
CA ALA A 100 5.43 -19.16 25.66
C ALA A 100 4.02 -19.68 25.41
N GLU A 101 3.05 -19.04 26.06
CA GLU A 101 1.62 -19.25 25.88
C GLU A 101 0.95 -17.92 25.50
N ARG A 102 0.04 -17.93 24.52
CA ARG A 102 -0.61 -16.74 23.96
C ARG A 102 -2.06 -17.04 23.61
N ASN A 103 -2.91 -16.02 23.65
CA ASN A 103 -4.31 -16.13 23.22
C ASN A 103 -4.52 -15.72 21.75
N TRP A 104 -3.42 -15.57 21.01
CA TRP A 104 -3.37 -15.12 19.62
C TRP A 104 -2.19 -15.80 18.91
N ALA A 105 -2.23 -15.79 17.57
CA ALA A 105 -1.37 -16.61 16.74
C ALA A 105 -0.04 -15.93 16.33
N PHE A 106 0.57 -15.21 17.27
CA PHE A 106 1.89 -14.59 17.09
C PHE A 106 2.69 -14.52 18.40
N PHE A 107 4.02 -14.48 18.27
CA PHE A 107 4.95 -14.42 19.40
C PHE A 107 6.24 -13.66 19.07
N ASN A 108 6.64 -12.79 20.00
CA ASN A 108 7.90 -12.03 19.96
C ASN A 108 8.82 -12.48 21.12
N PRO A 109 10.04 -12.98 20.83
CA PRO A 109 10.96 -13.44 21.88
C PRO A 109 11.62 -12.31 22.69
N PHE A 110 11.70 -11.09 22.14
CA PHE A 110 12.40 -9.92 22.71
C PHE A 110 13.86 -10.18 23.11
N GLN A 111 14.52 -11.13 22.47
CA GLN A 111 15.93 -11.45 22.68
C GLN A 111 16.61 -11.79 21.36
N LEU A 112 17.88 -11.43 21.23
CA LEU A 112 18.67 -11.79 20.05
C LEU A 112 19.05 -13.27 20.07
N PHE A 113 18.99 -13.87 18.90
CA PHE A 113 19.42 -15.24 18.68
C PHE A 113 20.83 -15.24 18.09
N GLU A 114 21.67 -16.17 18.53
CA GLU A 114 22.98 -16.40 17.93
C GLU A 114 22.84 -17.00 16.51
N LYS A 115 23.85 -16.83 15.66
CA LYS A 115 23.88 -17.40 14.30
C LYS A 115 23.73 -18.93 14.31
N GLY A 116 23.00 -19.48 13.34
CA GLY A 116 22.83 -20.92 13.17
C GLY A 116 21.38 -21.32 12.90
N THR A 117 21.12 -22.62 13.02
CA THR A 117 19.80 -23.21 12.78
C THR A 117 19.00 -23.30 14.08
N TYR A 118 17.73 -22.94 14.01
CA TYR A 118 16.76 -23.11 15.07
C TYR A 118 15.56 -23.90 14.57
N TYR A 119 14.95 -24.64 15.49
CA TYR A 119 13.73 -25.39 15.30
C TYR A 119 12.62 -24.78 16.13
N TRP A 120 11.42 -24.76 15.59
CA TRP A 120 10.24 -24.26 16.31
C TRP A 120 8.97 -24.97 15.89
N GLN A 121 7.98 -24.93 16.76
CA GLN A 121 6.63 -25.41 16.50
C GLN A 121 5.67 -24.70 17.44
N HIS A 122 4.41 -24.60 17.04
CA HIS A 122 3.33 -24.04 17.85
C HIS A 122 2.28 -25.12 18.13
N ALA A 123 1.46 -24.94 19.15
CA ALA A 123 0.36 -25.83 19.48
C ALA A 123 -0.91 -25.04 19.74
N TYR A 124 -2.04 -25.55 19.28
CA TYR A 124 -3.35 -25.18 19.80
C TYR A 124 -3.63 -26.00 21.07
N VAL A 125 -4.17 -25.36 22.11
CA VAL A 125 -4.58 -26.02 23.35
C VAL A 125 -6.11 -26.10 23.38
N ASP A 126 -6.64 -27.32 23.37
CA ASP A 126 -8.09 -27.53 23.41
C ASP A 126 -8.70 -27.25 24.79
N LYS A 127 -10.03 -27.29 24.87
CA LYS A 127 -10.78 -27.04 26.12
C LYS A 127 -10.46 -28.02 27.26
N ASN A 128 -9.84 -29.17 26.96
CA ASN A 128 -9.42 -30.18 27.94
C ASN A 128 -7.93 -30.06 28.30
N GLY A 129 -7.22 -29.06 27.75
CA GLY A 129 -5.78 -28.87 27.94
C GLY A 129 -4.91 -29.76 27.05
N LYS A 130 -5.47 -30.45 26.05
CA LYS A 130 -4.70 -31.26 25.10
C LYS A 130 -4.02 -30.36 24.07
N GLU A 131 -2.74 -30.60 23.83
CA GLU A 131 -1.94 -29.87 22.86
C GLU A 131 -1.98 -30.54 21.49
N GLU A 132 -2.27 -29.75 20.45
CA GLU A 132 -2.14 -30.13 19.04
C GLU A 132 -0.95 -29.40 18.43
N TRP A 133 0.23 -30.02 18.48
CA TRP A 133 1.47 -29.46 17.94
C TRP A 133 1.49 -29.47 16.40
N SER A 134 2.00 -28.38 15.82
CA SER A 134 2.36 -28.26 14.41
C SER A 134 3.53 -29.19 14.05
N PRO A 135 3.84 -29.38 12.75
CA PRO A 135 5.16 -29.86 12.34
C PRO A 135 6.28 -29.03 12.99
N VAL A 136 7.46 -29.65 13.10
CA VAL A 136 8.69 -28.95 13.49
C VAL A 136 9.21 -28.20 12.27
N TYR A 137 9.15 -26.88 12.32
CA TYR A 137 9.73 -25.99 11.34
C TYR A 137 11.18 -25.64 11.73
N HIS A 138 11.98 -25.19 10.78
CA HIS A 138 13.32 -24.65 11.04
C HIS A 138 13.59 -23.35 10.28
N PHE A 139 14.52 -22.55 10.78
CA PHE A 139 14.97 -21.33 10.11
C PHE A 139 16.46 -21.09 10.39
N TYR A 140 17.08 -20.23 9.58
CA TYR A 140 18.49 -19.89 9.64
C TYR A 140 18.69 -18.42 10.00
N ILE A 141 19.69 -18.17 10.85
CA ILE A 141 20.21 -16.84 11.15
C ILE A 141 21.64 -16.76 10.64
N ASP A 142 21.86 -15.84 9.71
CA ASP A 142 23.13 -15.66 9.02
C ASP A 142 23.88 -14.42 9.51
N GLU A 143 25.08 -14.21 8.95
CA GLU A 143 25.89 -13.03 9.23
C GLU A 143 25.27 -11.73 8.75
N ASN A 144 24.42 -11.80 7.72
CA ASN A 144 23.79 -10.64 7.10
C ASN A 144 22.38 -10.36 7.66
N THR A 145 21.89 -11.19 8.60
CA THR A 145 20.56 -10.99 9.20
C THR A 145 20.55 -9.69 9.99
N ARG A 146 19.63 -8.78 9.66
CA ARG A 146 19.54 -7.46 10.31
C ARG A 146 19.00 -7.60 11.73
N THR A 147 19.53 -6.80 12.64
CA THR A 147 19.00 -6.71 14.00
C THR A 147 17.97 -5.59 14.13
N PHE A 148 16.81 -5.91 14.69
CA PHE A 148 15.82 -4.94 15.17
C PHE A 148 15.07 -5.57 16.36
N ASN A 149 15.58 -5.30 17.56
CA ASN A 149 15.10 -5.90 18.82
C ASN A 149 14.56 -4.81 19.75
N PRO A 150 13.27 -4.42 19.59
CA PRO A 150 12.63 -3.54 20.56
C PRO A 150 12.61 -4.19 21.96
N PRO A 151 12.52 -3.39 23.03
CA PRO A 151 12.45 -3.94 24.39
C PRO A 151 11.17 -4.74 24.62
N SER A 152 11.18 -5.59 25.64
CA SER A 152 9.98 -6.31 26.05
C SER A 152 8.88 -5.37 26.54
N LEU A 153 7.61 -5.82 26.51
CA LEU A 153 6.51 -5.06 27.10
C LEU A 153 6.75 -4.76 28.59
N GLN A 154 7.31 -5.71 29.34
CA GLN A 154 7.61 -5.50 30.76
C GLN A 154 8.56 -4.32 30.97
N GLU A 155 9.62 -4.21 30.16
CA GLU A 155 10.55 -3.08 30.20
C GLU A 155 9.86 -1.77 29.80
N LEU A 156 8.99 -1.79 28.78
CA LEU A 156 8.20 -0.62 28.40
C LEU A 156 7.31 -0.14 29.56
N LEU A 157 6.56 -1.05 30.19
CA LEU A 157 5.63 -0.73 31.27
C LEU A 157 6.34 -0.17 32.50
N THR A 158 7.58 -0.59 32.78
CA THR A 158 8.40 0.02 33.85
C THR A 158 8.78 1.48 33.58
N LYS A 159 8.77 1.89 32.32
CA LYS A 159 9.09 3.26 31.87
C LYS A 159 7.86 4.10 31.54
N LEU A 160 6.66 3.51 31.52
CA LEU A 160 5.43 4.23 31.26
C LEU A 160 5.20 5.27 32.37
N PRO A 161 4.99 6.57 32.03
CA PRO A 161 4.69 7.57 33.04
C PRO A 161 3.43 7.22 33.83
N VAL A 162 3.50 7.38 35.16
CA VAL A 162 2.36 7.13 36.07
C VAL A 162 1.38 8.30 36.05
N GLU A 163 1.88 9.52 35.85
CA GLU A 163 1.09 10.75 35.92
C GLU A 163 0.55 11.16 34.55
N HIS A 164 -0.70 11.64 34.52
CA HIS A 164 -1.36 12.16 33.33
C HIS A 164 -1.12 13.67 33.14
N PRO A 165 -1.08 14.20 31.90
CA PRO A 165 -1.18 13.45 30.64
C PRO A 165 0.08 12.61 30.41
N ARG A 166 -0.09 11.41 29.85
CA ARG A 166 0.99 10.47 29.52
C ARG A 166 0.98 10.00 28.08
N ILE A 167 -0.13 10.23 27.36
CA ILE A 167 -0.31 9.80 25.97
C ILE A 167 -0.12 10.98 25.01
N LEU A 168 -0.96 12.01 25.13
CA LEU A 168 -0.94 13.18 24.24
C LEU A 168 0.36 13.98 24.38
N LEU A 169 0.91 14.02 25.59
CA LEU A 169 2.24 14.48 25.95
C LEU A 169 2.65 13.82 27.28
N ASP A 170 3.90 13.99 27.72
CA ASP A 170 4.32 13.63 29.09
C ASP A 170 4.09 14.82 30.02
N PHE A 171 3.44 14.59 31.17
CA PHE A 171 3.20 15.59 32.19
C PHE A 171 4.48 16.36 32.58
N LYS A 172 5.62 15.67 32.67
CA LYS A 172 6.92 16.29 33.00
C LYS A 172 7.40 17.29 31.94
N GLU A 173 6.96 17.13 30.70
CA GLU A 173 7.33 17.98 29.57
C GLU A 173 6.27 19.06 29.28
N TRP A 174 5.13 19.04 29.97
CA TRP A 174 3.98 19.87 29.61
C TRP A 174 4.30 21.37 29.60
N ASN A 175 4.97 21.88 30.64
CA ASN A 175 5.33 23.31 30.69
C ASN A 175 6.34 23.71 29.60
N ASP A 176 7.29 22.84 29.27
CA ASP A 176 8.25 23.06 28.17
C ASP A 176 7.53 23.11 26.82
N ILE A 177 6.59 22.18 26.58
CA ILE A 177 5.78 22.16 25.36
C ILE A 177 4.99 23.47 25.22
N ILE A 178 4.37 23.97 26.30
CA ILE A 178 3.68 25.27 26.28
C ILE A 178 4.65 26.38 25.89
N ALA A 179 5.80 26.47 26.57
CA ALA A 179 6.80 27.51 26.32
C ALA A 179 7.30 27.52 24.86
N ARG A 180 7.62 26.33 24.31
CA ARG A 180 8.09 26.17 22.92
C ARG A 180 7.03 26.55 21.88
N ASN A 181 5.75 26.47 22.22
CA ASN A 181 4.64 26.73 21.31
C ASN A 181 4.02 28.13 21.44
N GLN A 182 4.51 28.98 22.34
CA GLN A 182 3.98 30.35 22.54
C GLN A 182 3.92 31.17 21.24
N ASN A 183 4.91 30.99 20.36
CA ASN A 183 5.01 31.69 19.07
C ASN A 183 4.83 30.75 17.87
N ASN A 184 4.28 29.54 18.07
CA ASN A 184 4.06 28.58 16.98
C ASN A 184 2.69 28.84 16.31
N PRO A 185 2.64 29.25 15.02
CA PRO A 185 1.38 29.49 14.32
C PRO A 185 0.49 28.25 14.21
N GLU A 186 1.09 27.05 14.13
CA GLU A 186 0.34 25.80 14.12
C GLU A 186 -0.37 25.55 15.44
N ALA A 187 0.29 25.82 16.57
CA ALA A 187 -0.30 25.73 17.90
C ALA A 187 -1.43 26.76 18.09
N GLN A 188 -1.23 27.99 17.63
CA GLN A 188 -2.24 29.05 17.69
C GLN A 188 -3.52 28.69 16.92
N SER A 189 -3.41 27.89 15.85
CA SER A 189 -4.56 27.45 15.08
C SER A 189 -5.56 26.60 15.89
N TYR A 190 -5.09 25.81 16.87
CA TYR A 190 -5.97 25.06 17.78
C TYR A 190 -6.78 26.01 18.67
N ILE A 191 -6.12 27.01 19.25
CA ILE A 191 -6.74 28.02 20.12
C ILE A 191 -7.81 28.79 19.35
N THR A 192 -7.46 29.35 18.18
CA THR A 192 -8.42 30.09 17.35
C THR A 192 -9.60 29.24 16.90
N LYS A 193 -9.39 27.95 16.60
CA LYS A 193 -10.49 27.05 16.24
C LYS A 193 -11.39 26.75 17.45
N ALA A 194 -10.80 26.50 18.61
CA ALA A 194 -11.52 26.24 19.85
C ALA A 194 -12.38 27.45 20.25
N ASP A 195 -11.83 28.67 20.22
CA ASP A 195 -12.55 29.92 20.53
C ASP A 195 -13.77 30.12 19.63
N LYS A 196 -13.61 29.87 18.33
CA LYS A 196 -14.74 29.93 17.36
C LYS A 196 -15.82 28.90 17.69
N CYS A 197 -15.41 27.70 18.07
CA CYS A 197 -16.35 26.61 18.32
C CYS A 197 -17.18 26.84 19.59
N ILE A 198 -16.60 27.41 20.65
CA ILE A 198 -17.32 27.77 21.90
C ILE A 198 -18.56 28.63 21.63
N MET A 199 -18.56 29.45 20.57
CA MET A 199 -19.68 30.33 20.22
C MET A 199 -20.86 29.63 19.51
N HIS A 200 -20.74 28.33 19.17
CA HIS A 200 -21.72 27.62 18.36
C HIS A 200 -22.22 26.34 19.05
N PRO A 201 -23.44 26.32 19.63
CA PRO A 201 -23.92 25.15 20.35
C PRO A 201 -24.07 23.92 19.44
N LEU A 202 -23.75 22.74 19.98
CA LEU A 202 -24.00 21.45 19.34
C LEU A 202 -25.45 21.00 19.62
N LYS A 203 -26.13 20.50 18.59
CA LYS A 203 -27.45 19.85 18.72
C LYS A 203 -27.32 18.33 18.72
N HIS A 204 -28.42 17.65 19.05
CA HIS A 204 -28.51 16.19 18.95
C HIS A 204 -28.34 15.70 17.51
N LEU A 205 -27.78 14.49 17.32
CA LEU A 205 -27.48 13.92 16.00
C LEU A 205 -28.68 13.92 15.04
N ALA A 206 -29.89 13.65 15.54
CA ALA A 206 -31.11 13.60 14.73
C ALA A 206 -31.47 14.95 14.08
N GLU A 207 -31.00 16.07 14.64
CA GLU A 207 -31.20 17.42 14.11
C GLU A 207 -30.08 17.87 13.17
N GLU A 208 -28.91 17.22 13.24
CA GLU A 208 -27.71 17.56 12.47
C GLU A 208 -27.57 16.72 11.20
N ILE A 209 -28.04 15.45 11.22
CA ILE A 209 -27.85 14.50 10.12
C ILE A 209 -28.84 14.73 8.98
N ASP A 210 -28.34 14.72 7.74
CA ASP A 210 -29.18 14.66 6.53
C ASP A 210 -29.32 13.22 6.05
N THR A 211 -30.53 12.66 6.16
CA THR A 211 -30.87 11.31 5.69
C THR A 211 -31.79 11.29 4.47
N SER A 212 -32.08 12.47 3.88
CA SER A 212 -33.05 12.63 2.79
C SER A 212 -32.71 11.81 1.53
N ALA A 213 -31.42 11.63 1.24
CA ALA A 213 -30.94 10.78 0.16
C ALA A 213 -30.82 9.30 0.58
N VAL A 214 -30.51 9.02 1.85
CA VAL A 214 -30.28 7.66 2.38
C VAL A 214 -31.56 6.83 2.30
N VAL A 215 -32.70 7.40 2.66
CA VAL A 215 -34.01 6.71 2.68
C VAL A 215 -34.51 6.27 1.29
N LYS A 216 -33.88 6.75 0.21
CA LYS A 216 -34.24 6.41 -1.18
C LYS A 216 -33.50 5.17 -1.69
N LEU A 217 -32.50 4.67 -0.97
CA LEU A 217 -31.69 3.52 -1.38
C LEU A 217 -32.34 2.21 -0.96
N THR A 218 -32.57 1.31 -1.92
CA THR A 218 -33.23 0.01 -1.70
C THR A 218 -32.23 -1.14 -1.51
N ASN A 219 -31.02 -1.02 -2.06
CA ASN A 219 -29.94 -1.98 -1.81
C ASN A 219 -29.36 -1.76 -0.40
N ILE A 220 -29.31 -2.81 0.42
CA ILE A 220 -28.91 -2.71 1.83
C ILE A 220 -27.45 -2.24 2.00
N VAL A 221 -26.53 -2.70 1.14
CA VAL A 221 -25.12 -2.28 1.18
C VAL A 221 -25.01 -0.79 0.88
N GLN A 222 -25.73 -0.30 -0.14
CA GLN A 222 -25.76 1.13 -0.47
C GLN A 222 -26.39 1.95 0.66
N TYR A 223 -27.54 1.52 1.20
CA TYR A 223 -28.22 2.17 2.31
C TYR A 223 -27.29 2.32 3.53
N LYS A 224 -26.67 1.23 3.98
CA LYS A 224 -25.74 1.23 5.12
C LYS A 224 -24.52 2.10 4.85
N SER A 225 -23.91 1.98 3.68
CA SER A 225 -22.74 2.79 3.30
C SER A 225 -23.04 4.30 3.26
N ALA A 226 -24.24 4.69 2.78
CA ALA A 226 -24.66 6.08 2.78
C ALA A 226 -24.95 6.59 4.20
N LEU A 227 -25.60 5.79 5.05
CA LEU A 227 -25.84 6.14 6.45
C LEU A 227 -24.54 6.32 7.24
N ILE A 228 -23.56 5.44 7.06
CA ILE A 228 -22.22 5.56 7.65
C ILE A 228 -21.56 6.86 7.19
N ARG A 229 -21.63 7.19 5.90
CA ARG A 229 -21.07 8.45 5.37
C ARG A 229 -21.71 9.68 6.01
N GLU A 230 -23.04 9.75 6.07
CA GLU A 230 -23.74 10.94 6.55
C GLU A 230 -23.58 11.13 8.06
N SER A 231 -23.61 10.05 8.84
CA SER A 231 -23.33 10.12 10.28
C SER A 231 -21.88 10.51 10.55
N ARG A 232 -20.91 9.95 9.82
CA ARG A 232 -19.49 10.31 9.92
C ARG A 232 -19.22 11.77 9.64
N LYS A 233 -19.94 12.42 8.72
CA LYS A 233 -19.75 13.86 8.47
C LYS A 233 -19.96 14.69 9.74
N ILE A 234 -20.94 14.34 10.56
CA ILE A 234 -21.26 15.05 11.81
C ILE A 234 -20.26 14.68 12.91
N VAL A 235 -20.00 13.38 13.08
CA VAL A 235 -19.07 12.87 14.10
C VAL A 235 -17.64 13.36 13.85
N ASP A 236 -17.13 13.28 12.61
CA ASP A 236 -15.78 13.74 12.25
C ASP A 236 -15.64 15.26 12.37
N ARG A 237 -16.72 16.02 12.13
CA ARG A 237 -16.75 17.48 12.36
C ARG A 237 -16.56 17.81 13.83
N GLU A 238 -17.31 17.15 14.71
CA GLU A 238 -17.24 17.40 16.16
C GLU A 238 -15.98 16.82 16.80
N GLU A 239 -15.45 15.69 16.32
CA GLU A 239 -14.12 15.20 16.72
C GLU A 239 -13.07 16.27 16.49
N LYS A 240 -13.03 16.87 15.30
CA LYS A 240 -12.09 17.95 14.99
C LYS A 240 -12.25 19.14 15.94
N ASN A 241 -13.45 19.40 16.46
CA ASN A 241 -13.72 20.49 17.40
C ASN A 241 -13.21 20.14 18.81
N ILE A 242 -13.59 18.97 19.32
CA ILE A 242 -13.22 18.48 20.65
C ILE A 242 -11.71 18.28 20.74
N GLU A 243 -11.08 17.62 19.77
CA GLU A 243 -9.63 17.43 19.73
C GLU A 243 -8.88 18.77 19.64
N GLY A 244 -9.48 19.76 18.96
CA GLY A 244 -8.95 21.13 18.93
C GLY A 244 -9.00 21.81 20.30
N MET A 245 -10.10 21.67 21.04
CA MET A 245 -10.24 22.20 22.40
C MET A 245 -9.32 21.49 23.39
N ILE A 246 -9.18 20.17 23.30
CA ILE A 246 -8.25 19.39 24.12
C ILE A 246 -6.82 19.91 23.93
N ARG A 247 -6.38 20.11 22.69
CA ARG A 247 -5.05 20.65 22.39
C ARG A 247 -4.90 22.11 22.80
N ALA A 248 -5.95 22.93 22.65
CA ALA A 248 -5.96 24.30 23.15
C ALA A 248 -5.79 24.35 24.68
N TYR A 249 -6.45 23.47 25.43
CA TYR A 249 -6.23 23.32 26.87
C TYR A 249 -4.79 22.88 27.17
N LEU A 250 -4.26 21.86 26.49
CA LEU A 250 -2.88 21.43 26.70
C LEU A 250 -1.86 22.53 26.37
N LEU A 251 -2.19 23.49 25.50
CA LEU A 251 -1.30 24.60 25.15
C LEU A 251 -1.45 25.83 26.08
N THR A 252 -2.54 25.95 26.84
CA THR A 252 -2.87 27.19 27.57
C THR A 252 -3.20 26.99 29.05
N LYS A 253 -3.57 25.77 29.44
CA LYS A 253 -4.20 25.41 30.71
C LYS A 253 -5.49 26.20 31.03
N ASN A 254 -6.13 26.79 30.01
CA ASN A 254 -7.37 27.52 30.20
C ASN A 254 -8.57 26.55 30.30
N GLU A 255 -9.17 26.47 31.48
CA GLU A 255 -10.29 25.56 31.77
C GLU A 255 -11.55 25.80 30.94
N VAL A 256 -11.68 26.93 30.24
CA VAL A 256 -12.83 27.16 29.34
C VAL A 256 -12.91 26.07 28.26
N TYR A 257 -11.76 25.63 27.76
CA TYR A 257 -11.68 24.58 26.75
C TYR A 257 -12.05 23.21 27.33
N TYR A 258 -11.66 22.93 28.57
CA TYR A 258 -12.06 21.73 29.30
C TYR A 258 -13.58 21.64 29.42
N ARG A 259 -14.23 22.69 29.93
CA ARG A 259 -15.67 22.72 30.20
C ARG A 259 -16.49 22.53 28.92
N GLU A 260 -16.12 23.23 27.85
CA GLU A 260 -16.84 23.11 26.58
C GLU A 260 -16.56 21.76 25.89
N ALA A 261 -15.33 21.25 25.94
CA ALA A 261 -15.00 19.93 25.39
C ALA A 261 -15.78 18.81 26.08
N MET A 262 -15.85 18.82 27.42
CA MET A 262 -16.62 17.82 28.19
C MET A 262 -18.12 17.91 27.92
N LYS A 263 -18.67 19.12 27.79
CA LYS A 263 -20.08 19.32 27.42
C LYS A 263 -20.39 18.70 26.06
N ARG A 264 -19.56 18.95 25.04
CA ARG A 264 -19.75 18.38 23.69
C ARG A 264 -19.51 16.89 23.64
N LEU A 265 -18.49 16.40 24.33
CA LEU A 265 -18.17 14.97 24.36
C LEU A 265 -19.31 14.19 25.01
N THR A 266 -19.87 14.69 26.11
CA THR A 266 -21.05 14.09 26.76
C THR A 266 -22.25 14.01 25.80
N GLU A 267 -22.48 15.07 25.03
CA GLU A 267 -23.51 15.09 23.98
C GLU A 267 -23.26 14.01 22.91
N ILE A 268 -22.04 13.90 22.38
CA ILE A 268 -21.72 12.87 21.36
C ILE A 268 -21.82 11.45 21.93
N LEU A 269 -21.40 11.24 23.18
CA LEU A 269 -21.54 9.93 23.84
C LEU A 269 -23.00 9.49 23.94
N SER A 270 -23.94 10.44 24.03
CA SER A 270 -25.38 10.13 24.00
C SER A 270 -25.88 9.63 22.64
N TRP A 271 -25.14 9.87 21.55
CA TRP A 271 -25.55 9.48 20.20
C TRP A 271 -25.38 7.99 19.93
N LYS A 272 -24.64 7.26 20.77
CA LYS A 272 -24.32 5.84 20.53
C LYS A 272 -25.55 4.94 20.36
N ASP A 273 -26.65 5.28 21.03
CA ASP A 273 -27.91 4.52 20.97
C ASP A 273 -28.84 4.99 19.83
N SER A 274 -28.40 5.97 19.04
CA SER A 274 -29.16 6.47 17.89
C SER A 274 -29.11 5.49 16.73
N LYS A 275 -30.26 5.23 16.11
CA LYS A 275 -30.36 4.48 14.84
C LYS A 275 -29.54 5.08 13.68
N TYR A 276 -29.13 6.34 13.81
CA TYR A 276 -28.31 7.05 12.82
C TYR A 276 -26.81 6.88 13.05
N PHE A 277 -26.38 6.41 14.22
CA PHE A 277 -24.98 6.19 14.53
C PHE A 277 -24.54 4.83 13.96
N ALA A 278 -23.77 4.86 12.87
CA ALA A 278 -23.42 3.65 12.12
C ALA A 278 -21.93 3.59 11.76
N GLY A 279 -21.37 2.39 11.72
CA GLY A 279 -20.00 2.12 11.29
C GLY A 279 -18.97 2.12 12.43
N ASP A 280 -17.97 1.28 12.27
CA ASP A 280 -16.87 1.09 13.23
C ASP A 280 -16.04 2.37 13.46
N PHE A 281 -15.82 3.20 12.45
CA PHE A 281 -15.09 4.46 12.60
C PHE A 281 -15.78 5.43 13.55
N ASN A 282 -17.12 5.48 13.57
CA ASN A 282 -17.84 6.34 14.52
C ASN A 282 -17.62 5.86 15.96
N LEU A 283 -17.69 4.55 16.21
CA LEU A 283 -17.35 3.94 17.51
C LEU A 283 -15.88 4.19 17.90
N GLY A 284 -14.96 4.03 16.95
CA GLY A 284 -13.53 4.33 17.14
C GLY A 284 -13.31 5.80 17.49
N THR A 285 -14.09 6.71 16.92
CA THR A 285 -14.01 8.14 17.23
C THR A 285 -14.41 8.42 18.68
N ILE A 286 -15.46 7.77 19.17
CA ILE A 286 -15.86 7.86 20.58
C ILE A 286 -14.71 7.41 21.49
N LEU A 287 -14.12 6.24 21.22
CA LEU A 287 -12.98 5.75 21.99
C LEU A 287 -11.79 6.73 21.95
N SER A 288 -11.49 7.28 20.79
CA SER A 288 -10.40 8.27 20.61
C SER A 288 -10.64 9.53 21.44
N MET A 289 -11.81 10.16 21.32
CA MET A 289 -12.11 11.40 22.03
C MET A 289 -12.19 11.18 23.55
N SER A 290 -12.78 10.07 24.00
CA SER A 290 -12.80 9.70 25.42
C SER A 290 -11.39 9.52 25.97
N THR A 291 -10.50 8.90 25.20
CA THR A 291 -9.09 8.73 25.55
C THR A 291 -8.37 10.08 25.65
N SER A 292 -8.51 10.93 24.63
CA SER A 292 -7.87 12.25 24.59
C SER A 292 -8.34 13.13 25.75
N ALA A 293 -9.64 13.15 26.03
CA ALA A 293 -10.22 13.93 27.14
C ALA A 293 -9.79 13.37 28.51
N TYR A 294 -9.79 12.05 28.66
CA TYR A 294 -9.35 11.38 29.88
C TYR A 294 -7.90 11.71 30.23
N ASP A 295 -7.01 11.59 29.24
CA ASP A 295 -5.57 11.84 29.42
C ASP A 295 -5.28 13.32 29.67
N ALA A 296 -5.88 14.22 28.87
CA ALA A 296 -5.61 15.66 28.97
C ALA A 296 -6.21 16.30 30.23
N PHE A 297 -7.45 15.96 30.57
CA PHE A 297 -8.20 16.61 31.63
C PHE A 297 -8.15 15.89 32.96
N TYR A 298 -7.36 14.81 33.08
CA TYR A 298 -7.33 13.89 34.21
C TYR A 298 -7.46 14.55 35.60
N HIS A 299 -6.71 15.62 35.85
CA HIS A 299 -6.67 16.33 37.14
C HIS A 299 -7.85 17.30 37.39
N LEU A 300 -8.66 17.57 36.38
CA LEU A 300 -9.87 18.42 36.44
C LEU A 300 -11.16 17.61 36.49
N LEU A 301 -11.14 16.35 36.05
CA LEU A 301 -12.33 15.52 35.96
C LEU A 301 -12.97 15.33 37.34
N THR A 302 -14.27 15.63 37.42
CA THR A 302 -15.07 15.19 38.57
C THR A 302 -15.17 13.66 38.60
N PRO A 303 -15.50 13.05 39.75
CA PRO A 303 -15.71 11.59 39.83
C PRO A 303 -16.72 11.06 38.80
N THR A 304 -17.77 11.83 38.50
CA THR A 304 -18.78 11.49 37.50
C THR A 304 -18.21 11.51 36.08
N GLU A 305 -17.48 12.57 35.72
CA GLU A 305 -16.85 12.67 34.39
C GLU A 305 -15.78 11.60 34.19
N LYS A 306 -14.96 11.32 35.23
CA LYS A 306 -13.97 10.24 35.20
C LYS A 306 -14.63 8.89 34.98
N THR A 307 -15.73 8.61 35.69
CA THR A 307 -16.51 7.38 35.54
C THR A 307 -17.12 7.26 34.14
N LEU A 308 -17.66 8.35 33.59
CA LEU A 308 -18.23 8.40 32.25
C LEU A 308 -17.18 8.04 31.19
N LEU A 309 -16.02 8.69 31.23
CA LEU A 309 -14.94 8.46 30.26
C LEU A 309 -14.36 7.05 30.38
N LEU A 310 -14.09 6.57 31.61
CA LEU A 310 -13.61 5.19 31.83
C LEU A 310 -14.64 4.14 31.39
N GLY A 311 -15.94 4.37 31.62
CA GLY A 311 -17.00 3.50 31.14
C GLY A 311 -17.04 3.42 29.62
N SER A 312 -16.93 4.57 28.94
CA SER A 312 -16.84 4.66 27.48
C SER A 312 -15.60 3.95 26.93
N ILE A 313 -14.43 4.15 27.55
CA ILE A 313 -13.18 3.47 27.15
C ILE A 313 -13.29 1.96 27.35
N ARG A 314 -13.85 1.50 28.48
CA ARG A 314 -14.06 0.07 28.75
C ARG A 314 -14.95 -0.57 27.69
N GLU A 315 -16.13 0.00 27.45
CA GLU A 315 -17.12 -0.55 26.52
C GLU A 315 -16.55 -0.68 25.09
N ASN A 316 -15.98 0.41 24.57
CA ASN A 316 -15.50 0.44 23.18
C ASN A 316 -14.13 -0.25 23.02
N GLY A 317 -13.24 -0.13 24.00
CA GLY A 317 -11.94 -0.82 24.01
C GLY A 317 -12.09 -2.34 24.01
N SER A 318 -12.99 -2.86 24.86
CA SER A 318 -13.33 -4.29 24.86
C SER A 318 -13.89 -4.73 23.51
N LYS A 319 -14.81 -3.95 22.93
CA LYS A 319 -15.39 -4.28 21.62
C LYS A 319 -14.32 -4.40 20.52
N PHE A 320 -13.45 -3.41 20.38
CA PHE A 320 -12.39 -3.45 19.37
C PHE A 320 -11.38 -4.57 19.61
N PHE A 321 -10.98 -4.81 20.87
CA PHE A 321 -10.11 -5.94 21.18
C PHE A 321 -10.74 -7.27 20.77
N GLU A 322 -12.02 -7.47 21.11
CA GLU A 322 -12.78 -8.66 20.72
C GLU A 322 -13.00 -8.76 19.21
N GLU A 323 -13.00 -7.66 18.45
CA GLU A 323 -12.98 -7.70 16.98
C GLU A 323 -11.61 -8.16 16.46
N TYR A 324 -10.50 -7.72 17.08
CA TYR A 324 -9.15 -7.96 16.57
C TYR A 324 -8.61 -9.35 16.86
N VAL A 325 -8.69 -9.82 18.10
CA VAL A 325 -8.01 -11.05 18.53
C VAL A 325 -8.48 -12.25 17.72
N ASN A 326 -7.54 -13.09 17.26
CA ASN A 326 -7.79 -14.25 16.38
C ASN A 326 -8.43 -13.87 15.03
N HIS A 327 -8.13 -12.67 14.55
CA HIS A 327 -8.63 -12.15 13.28
C HIS A 327 -7.62 -11.22 12.64
N LEU A 328 -7.41 -10.02 13.19
CA LEU A 328 -6.56 -8.96 12.64
C LEU A 328 -5.16 -9.46 12.28
N GLU A 329 -4.50 -10.15 13.22
CA GLU A 329 -3.12 -10.60 13.09
C GLU A 329 -2.89 -11.51 11.87
N ASN A 330 -3.95 -12.18 11.40
CA ASN A 330 -3.90 -13.14 10.32
C ASN A 330 -4.71 -12.71 9.09
N ARG A 331 -5.23 -11.48 9.04
CA ARG A 331 -5.77 -10.90 7.81
C ARG A 331 -4.65 -10.37 6.92
N ILE A 332 -4.83 -10.43 5.61
CA ILE A 332 -3.88 -9.84 4.64
C ILE A 332 -3.59 -8.38 4.94
N ALA A 333 -4.65 -7.62 5.22
CA ALA A 333 -4.65 -6.30 5.83
C ALA A 333 -6.11 -5.98 6.19
N ASP A 334 -6.38 -5.62 7.44
CA ASP A 334 -7.68 -5.08 7.82
C ASP A 334 -7.65 -3.55 7.73
N ASN A 335 -8.36 -3.04 6.73
CA ASN A 335 -8.24 -1.64 6.31
C ASN A 335 -8.56 -0.66 7.44
N HIS A 336 -9.73 -0.75 8.07
CA HIS A 336 -10.14 0.25 9.07
C HIS A 336 -9.25 0.18 10.31
N VAL A 337 -8.81 -1.02 10.65
CA VAL A 337 -7.92 -1.29 11.79
C VAL A 337 -6.54 -0.68 11.58
N TRP A 338 -5.90 -0.97 10.45
CA TRP A 338 -4.57 -0.42 10.11
C TRP A 338 -4.60 1.10 9.97
N GLN A 339 -5.68 1.63 9.38
CA GLN A 339 -5.85 3.07 9.16
C GLN A 339 -5.92 3.86 10.47
N MET A 340 -6.81 3.43 11.38
CA MET A 340 -7.13 4.24 12.55
C MET A 340 -7.39 3.42 13.82
N THR A 341 -8.22 2.38 13.77
CA THR A 341 -8.79 1.82 15.00
C THR A 341 -7.75 1.09 15.86
N PHE A 342 -6.71 0.48 15.26
CA PHE A 342 -5.57 -0.09 16.01
C PHE A 342 -4.82 0.96 16.83
N ARG A 343 -4.47 2.10 16.23
CA ARG A 343 -3.82 3.21 16.94
C ARG A 343 -4.73 3.73 18.04
N ILE A 344 -6.03 3.85 17.79
CA ILE A 344 -6.99 4.32 18.79
C ILE A 344 -7.02 3.39 20.00
N LEU A 345 -7.15 2.07 19.79
CA LEU A 345 -7.11 1.08 20.88
C LEU A 345 -5.77 1.12 21.61
N THR A 346 -4.65 1.21 20.87
CA THR A 346 -3.30 1.32 21.45
C THR A 346 -3.23 2.49 22.44
N MET A 347 -3.64 3.68 22.00
CA MET A 347 -3.59 4.88 22.85
C MET A 347 -4.53 4.76 24.06
N ALA A 348 -5.74 4.19 23.88
CA ALA A 348 -6.69 3.96 24.96
C ALA A 348 -6.18 2.97 26.02
N ALA A 349 -5.55 1.89 25.56
CA ALA A 349 -4.95 0.86 26.41
C ALA A 349 -3.85 1.44 27.30
N PHE A 350 -2.91 2.18 26.70
CA PHE A 350 -1.85 2.83 27.49
C PHE A 350 -2.36 3.97 28.37
N ALA A 351 -3.41 4.70 27.96
CA ALA A 351 -4.03 5.73 28.80
C ALA A 351 -4.62 5.15 30.10
N THR A 352 -5.14 3.93 30.06
CA THR A 352 -5.89 3.32 31.17
C THR A 352 -5.18 2.13 31.83
N TYR A 353 -3.94 1.84 31.42
CA TYR A 353 -3.11 0.82 32.05
C TYR A 353 -2.89 1.12 33.54
N GLY A 354 -3.18 0.11 34.38
CA GLY A 354 -3.16 0.20 35.84
C GLY A 354 -4.46 0.70 36.47
N GLU A 355 -5.45 1.12 35.68
CA GLU A 355 -6.74 1.63 36.17
C GLU A 355 -7.93 0.78 35.68
N LEU A 356 -7.89 0.34 34.42
CA LEU A 356 -8.82 -0.67 33.88
C LEU A 356 -8.13 -2.03 33.84
N PRO A 357 -8.70 -3.08 34.46
CA PRO A 357 -8.14 -4.44 34.37
C PRO A 357 -7.95 -4.93 32.93
N GLU A 358 -8.92 -4.65 32.06
CA GLU A 358 -8.96 -5.05 30.66
C GLU A 358 -7.79 -4.46 29.85
N ALA A 359 -7.33 -3.26 30.22
CA ALA A 359 -6.24 -2.58 29.54
C ALA A 359 -4.92 -3.36 29.57
N SER A 360 -4.72 -4.24 30.56
CA SER A 360 -3.53 -5.11 30.64
C SER A 360 -3.44 -6.06 29.44
N THR A 361 -4.57 -6.63 29.01
CA THR A 361 -4.64 -7.49 27.82
C THR A 361 -4.48 -6.69 26.55
N TRP A 362 -5.07 -5.49 26.49
CA TRP A 362 -4.99 -4.64 25.30
C TRP A 362 -3.58 -4.12 25.04
N VAL A 363 -2.85 -3.68 26.07
CA VAL A 363 -1.45 -3.25 25.88
C VAL A 363 -0.57 -4.42 25.42
N ASP A 364 -0.82 -5.63 25.91
CA ASP A 364 -0.09 -6.83 25.49
C ASP A 364 -0.33 -7.13 24.00
N TYR A 365 -1.60 -7.18 23.59
CA TYR A 365 -1.96 -7.42 22.20
C TYR A 365 -1.43 -6.33 21.27
N CYS A 366 -1.74 -5.06 21.53
CA CYS A 366 -1.34 -3.95 20.65
C CYS A 366 0.17 -3.78 20.55
N TYR A 367 0.92 -3.93 21.64
CA TYR A 367 2.38 -3.81 21.57
C TYR A 367 3.00 -4.96 20.77
N ASN A 368 2.57 -6.19 21.05
CA ASN A 368 3.15 -7.36 20.38
C ASN A 368 2.71 -7.47 18.91
N GLU A 369 1.47 -7.12 18.56
CA GLU A 369 1.00 -7.12 17.17
C GLU A 369 1.78 -6.10 16.34
N TRP A 370 2.02 -4.89 16.89
CA TRP A 370 2.87 -3.92 16.21
C TRP A 370 4.27 -4.49 15.92
N VAL A 371 4.92 -5.07 16.94
CA VAL A 371 6.26 -5.67 16.79
C VAL A 371 6.26 -6.89 15.87
N SER A 372 5.12 -7.59 15.75
CA SER A 372 4.98 -8.81 14.96
C SER A 372 5.00 -8.53 13.47
N ARG A 373 4.28 -7.50 12.99
CA ARG A 373 4.12 -7.31 11.54
C ARG A 373 3.90 -5.87 11.06
N LEU A 374 3.87 -4.87 11.94
CA LEU A 374 3.69 -3.48 11.55
C LEU A 374 5.02 -2.72 11.66
N PRO A 375 5.25 -1.68 10.84
CA PRO A 375 4.34 -1.07 9.87
C PRO A 375 4.33 -1.73 8.48
N GLY A 376 3.22 -1.52 7.76
CA GLY A 376 3.10 -1.93 6.36
C GLY A 376 2.81 -3.42 6.20
N LEU A 377 2.63 -3.83 4.94
CA LEU A 377 2.39 -5.24 4.57
C LEU A 377 3.62 -5.82 3.89
N ASN A 378 4.11 -5.12 2.86
CA ASN A 378 5.34 -5.48 2.16
C ASN A 378 6.53 -4.76 2.79
N ALA A 379 7.64 -5.47 2.93
CA ALA A 379 8.88 -4.98 3.51
C ALA A 379 9.62 -4.00 2.57
N ASP A 380 9.23 -3.93 1.29
CA ASP A 380 9.78 -2.99 0.30
C ASP A 380 9.31 -1.53 0.47
N GLY A 381 8.40 -1.26 1.41
CA GLY A 381 7.92 0.09 1.72
C GLY A 381 6.79 0.59 0.82
N GLY A 382 6.36 -0.16 -0.20
CA GLY A 382 5.22 0.20 -1.03
C GLY A 382 3.89 0.06 -0.29
N TRP A 383 2.89 0.86 -0.66
CA TRP A 383 1.55 0.78 -0.06
C TRP A 383 0.59 -0.08 -0.88
N HIS A 384 0.20 -1.23 -0.33
CA HIS A 384 -0.64 -2.26 -0.96
C HIS A 384 -2.02 -1.75 -1.44
N ASN A 385 -2.61 -0.78 -0.74
CA ASN A 385 -3.93 -0.22 -1.05
C ASN A 385 -3.88 1.03 -1.95
N GLY A 386 -2.70 1.42 -2.43
CA GLY A 386 -2.53 2.50 -3.40
C GLY A 386 -2.59 3.93 -2.84
N ASP A 387 -2.68 4.88 -3.77
CA ASP A 387 -2.29 6.28 -3.58
C ASP A 387 -3.14 7.01 -2.53
N SER A 388 -4.46 6.87 -2.61
CA SER A 388 -5.38 7.54 -1.69
C SER A 388 -5.32 6.91 -0.31
N TYR A 389 -5.30 5.58 -0.24
CA TYR A 389 -5.41 4.86 1.02
C TYR A 389 -4.12 4.84 1.84
N PHE A 390 -2.98 5.20 1.26
CA PHE A 390 -1.78 5.51 2.04
C PHE A 390 -2.03 6.66 3.04
N HIS A 391 -2.71 7.73 2.60
CA HIS A 391 -2.90 8.92 3.42
C HIS A 391 -3.71 8.66 4.68
N VAL A 392 -4.66 7.73 4.64
CA VAL A 392 -5.50 7.39 5.79
C VAL A 392 -4.79 6.55 6.86
N ASN A 393 -3.50 6.26 6.69
CA ASN A 393 -2.65 5.56 7.67
C ASN A 393 -1.59 6.48 8.30
N ILE A 394 -1.46 7.72 7.83
CA ILE A 394 -0.34 8.62 8.18
C ILE A 394 -0.17 8.80 9.69
N ARG A 395 -1.27 9.04 10.44
CA ARG A 395 -1.19 9.19 11.89
C ARG A 395 -0.81 7.87 12.57
N THR A 396 -1.31 6.73 12.11
CA THR A 396 -0.92 5.42 12.66
C THR A 396 0.56 5.14 12.46
N LEU A 397 1.06 5.38 11.25
CA LEU A 397 2.46 5.13 10.88
C LEU A 397 3.46 6.03 11.62
N ILE A 398 3.03 7.16 12.21
CA ILE A 398 3.91 8.09 12.94
C ILE A 398 3.63 8.12 14.45
N GLU A 399 2.37 8.22 14.88
CA GLU A 399 2.02 8.44 16.29
C GLU A 399 2.29 7.20 17.16
N VAL A 400 2.02 6.00 16.66
CA VAL A 400 2.29 4.74 17.39
C VAL A 400 3.78 4.54 17.66
N PRO A 401 4.67 4.51 16.65
CA PRO A 401 6.10 4.34 16.88
C PRO A 401 6.73 5.54 17.61
N ALA A 402 6.22 6.76 17.43
CA ALA A 402 6.71 7.92 18.18
C ALA A 402 6.38 7.79 19.68
N PHE A 403 5.19 7.31 20.02
CA PHE A 403 4.80 7.01 21.40
C PHE A 403 5.67 5.90 22.00
N PHE A 404 5.79 4.75 21.33
CA PHE A 404 6.64 3.65 21.80
C PHE A 404 8.09 4.07 21.94
N SER A 405 8.63 4.84 20.99
CA SER A 405 10.01 5.31 21.06
C SER A 405 10.25 6.27 22.22
N ARG A 406 9.31 7.20 22.46
CA ARG A 406 9.39 8.14 23.59
C ARG A 406 9.40 7.42 24.93
N VAL A 407 8.50 6.45 25.13
CA VAL A 407 8.37 5.74 26.41
C VAL A 407 9.55 4.80 26.66
N THR A 408 9.99 4.07 25.62
CA THR A 408 11.02 3.04 25.79
C THR A 408 12.45 3.58 25.72
N GLY A 409 12.67 4.67 24.98
CA GLY A 409 13.98 5.13 24.54
C GLY A 409 14.58 4.33 23.38
N PHE A 410 13.86 3.33 22.85
CA PHE A 410 14.26 2.56 21.67
C PHE A 410 13.70 3.21 20.40
N ASP A 411 14.47 3.26 19.31
CA ASP A 411 14.00 3.88 18.06
C ASP A 411 13.17 2.88 17.21
N PHE A 412 11.84 2.97 17.30
CA PHE A 412 10.95 2.16 16.45
C PHE A 412 10.98 2.56 14.98
N PHE A 413 11.51 3.75 14.63
CA PHE A 413 11.72 4.14 13.24
C PHE A 413 13.00 3.55 12.64
N ALA A 414 13.81 2.84 13.43
CA ALA A 414 14.95 2.06 12.93
C ALA A 414 14.52 0.83 12.12
N ASP A 415 13.22 0.53 12.05
CA ASP A 415 12.67 -0.44 11.10
C ASP A 415 13.03 -0.03 9.65
N PRO A 416 13.64 -0.91 8.83
CA PRO A 416 13.96 -0.63 7.43
C PRO A 416 12.79 -0.09 6.60
N TRP A 417 11.56 -0.48 6.94
CA TRP A 417 10.36 -0.15 6.19
C TRP A 417 10.21 1.36 6.00
N TYR A 418 10.49 2.18 7.03
CA TYR A 418 10.32 3.63 6.95
C TYR A 418 11.22 4.30 5.91
N ASN A 419 12.49 3.91 5.83
CA ASN A 419 13.41 4.46 4.84
C ASN A 419 13.05 4.04 3.41
N LYS A 420 12.51 2.83 3.23
CA LYS A 420 12.01 2.37 1.93
C LYS A 420 10.68 3.05 1.57
N ASN A 421 9.80 3.25 2.54
CA ASN A 421 8.53 3.96 2.34
C ASN A 421 8.76 5.45 2.00
N ALA A 422 9.85 6.08 2.46
CA ALA A 422 10.24 7.41 1.97
C ALA A 422 10.40 7.46 0.44
N LEU A 423 10.92 6.39 -0.18
CA LEU A 423 10.99 6.28 -1.64
C LEU A 423 9.59 6.17 -2.26
N TYR A 424 8.70 5.37 -1.67
CA TYR A 424 7.30 5.28 -2.11
C TYR A 424 6.60 6.65 -2.06
N VAL A 425 6.85 7.44 -1.01
CA VAL A 425 6.30 8.79 -0.88
C VAL A 425 6.69 9.68 -2.07
N ILE A 426 7.93 9.57 -2.55
CA ILE A 426 8.45 10.41 -3.62
C ILE A 426 8.06 9.86 -5.00
N TYR A 427 8.39 8.62 -5.31
CA TYR A 427 8.19 8.04 -6.65
C TYR A 427 6.71 7.88 -7.03
N GLN A 428 5.85 7.57 -6.06
CA GLN A 428 4.43 7.35 -6.33
C GLN A 428 3.67 8.68 -6.54
N GLN A 429 4.22 9.79 -6.03
CA GLN A 429 3.66 11.12 -6.25
C GLN A 429 4.76 12.20 -6.11
N PRO A 430 5.51 12.47 -7.20
CA PRO A 430 6.55 13.49 -7.22
C PRO A 430 6.00 14.89 -6.85
N PRO A 431 6.87 15.86 -6.52
CA PRO A 431 6.43 17.22 -6.20
C PRO A 431 5.47 17.77 -7.26
N PHE A 432 4.40 18.43 -6.81
CA PHE A 432 3.38 19.07 -7.66
C PHE A 432 2.76 18.16 -8.74
N SER A 433 2.83 16.83 -8.58
CA SER A 433 2.45 15.86 -9.60
C SER A 433 1.22 15.04 -9.19
N LYS A 434 0.48 14.61 -10.22
CA LYS A 434 -0.54 13.58 -10.14
C LYS A 434 0.08 12.28 -9.58
N ALA A 435 -0.64 11.61 -8.67
CA ALA A 435 -0.21 10.30 -8.19
C ALA A 435 -0.25 9.24 -9.31
N ALA A 436 0.61 8.24 -9.17
CA ALA A 436 0.90 7.19 -10.17
C ALA A 436 -0.31 6.33 -10.60
N GLY A 437 -1.47 6.43 -9.95
CA GLY A 437 -2.72 5.88 -10.46
C GLY A 437 -3.05 4.50 -9.94
N GLN A 438 -2.81 4.25 -8.65
CA GLN A 438 -3.01 2.94 -8.02
C GLN A 438 -4.04 3.01 -6.88
N GLY A 439 -4.90 2.00 -6.82
CA GLY A 439 -5.89 1.80 -5.76
C GLY A 439 -7.11 2.73 -5.84
N ASN A 440 -8.13 2.47 -5.02
CA ASN A 440 -9.35 3.27 -5.00
C ASN A 440 -9.08 4.75 -4.73
N SER A 441 -9.84 5.61 -5.41
CA SER A 441 -9.73 7.08 -5.39
C SER A 441 -8.40 7.65 -5.90
N HIS A 442 -7.63 6.86 -6.69
CA HIS A 442 -6.39 7.32 -7.31
C HIS A 442 -6.59 8.58 -8.17
N GLU A 443 -7.73 8.72 -8.85
CA GLU A 443 -8.07 9.87 -9.71
C GLU A 443 -8.11 11.20 -8.95
N ASN A 444 -8.38 11.17 -7.64
CA ASN A 444 -8.49 12.38 -6.82
C ASN A 444 -7.14 12.87 -6.27
N GLN A 445 -6.08 12.06 -6.35
CA GLN A 445 -4.74 12.41 -5.86
C GLN A 445 -3.99 13.24 -6.93
N LYS A 446 -4.34 14.53 -7.02
CA LYS A 446 -3.90 15.47 -8.09
C LYS A 446 -2.54 16.12 -7.87
N THR A 447 -2.14 16.28 -6.63
CA THR A 447 -0.88 16.89 -6.18
C THR A 447 -0.61 16.43 -4.74
N PRO A 448 0.65 16.38 -4.27
CA PRO A 448 0.93 16.12 -2.87
C PRO A 448 0.16 17.09 -1.96
N SER A 449 -0.52 16.54 -0.94
CA SER A 449 -1.26 17.33 0.05
C SER A 449 -0.39 17.67 1.27
N GLY A 450 -0.83 18.62 2.10
CA GLY A 450 -0.20 18.94 3.37
C GLY A 450 -0.01 17.72 4.29
N ALA A 451 -0.94 16.76 4.26
CA ALA A 451 -0.81 15.48 4.93
C ALA A 451 0.42 14.68 4.45
N ARG A 452 0.56 14.49 3.14
CA ARG A 452 1.69 13.74 2.56
C ARG A 452 3.03 14.40 2.88
N VAL A 453 3.10 15.72 2.76
CA VAL A 453 4.31 16.48 3.08
C VAL A 453 4.59 16.45 4.59
N GLY A 454 3.56 16.48 5.44
CA GLY A 454 3.69 16.31 6.89
C GLY A 454 4.23 14.93 7.28
N TYR A 455 3.83 13.88 6.57
CA TYR A 455 4.41 12.55 6.76
C TYR A 455 5.88 12.49 6.33
N ALA A 456 6.23 13.05 5.16
CA ALA A 456 7.61 13.15 4.72
C ALA A 456 8.49 13.97 5.71
N ASP A 457 7.93 15.04 6.28
CA ASP A 457 8.57 15.83 7.34
C ASP A 457 8.83 14.99 8.59
N ALA A 458 7.87 14.16 9.00
CA ALA A 458 8.08 13.22 10.10
C ALA A 458 9.18 12.20 9.79
N LEU A 459 9.22 11.61 8.60
CA LEU A 459 10.30 10.69 8.20
C LEU A 459 11.66 11.37 8.14
N ALA A 460 11.73 12.60 7.62
CA ALA A 460 12.96 13.40 7.59
C ALA A 460 13.52 13.60 9.01
N ARG A 461 12.66 13.91 9.99
CA ARG A 461 13.05 14.08 11.40
C ARG A 461 13.41 12.77 12.09
N GLN A 462 12.56 11.74 11.92
CA GLN A 462 12.65 10.52 12.70
C GLN A 462 13.78 9.62 12.21
N CYS A 463 13.92 9.49 10.89
CA CYS A 463 14.88 8.59 10.24
C CYS A 463 16.17 9.30 9.78
N ASN A 464 16.25 10.63 9.94
CA ASN A 464 17.27 11.46 9.30
C ASN A 464 17.40 11.14 7.79
N ASN A 465 16.25 11.01 7.11
CA ASN A 465 16.21 10.58 5.71
C ASN A 465 16.43 11.78 4.75
N PRO A 466 17.50 11.77 3.92
CA PRO A 466 17.85 12.90 3.06
C PRO A 466 16.84 13.12 1.92
N TRP A 467 16.23 12.05 1.39
CA TRP A 467 15.28 12.15 0.29
C TRP A 467 13.93 12.73 0.76
N ALA A 468 13.44 12.28 1.91
CA ALA A 468 12.25 12.85 2.54
C ALA A 468 12.47 14.34 2.86
N ALA A 469 13.66 14.71 3.35
CA ALA A 469 14.02 16.10 3.59
C ALA A 469 14.06 16.93 2.30
N ALA A 470 14.66 16.40 1.21
CA ALA A 470 14.69 17.06 -0.10
C ALA A 470 13.28 17.28 -0.66
N TYR A 471 12.39 16.29 -0.55
CA TYR A 471 10.99 16.39 -0.96
C TYR A 471 10.22 17.47 -0.22
N VAL A 472 10.39 17.56 1.09
CA VAL A 472 9.75 18.62 1.90
C VAL A 472 10.29 20.00 1.53
N ARG A 473 11.62 20.15 1.38
CA ARG A 473 12.24 21.42 1.00
C ARG A 473 11.77 21.88 -0.38
N SER A 474 11.85 21.03 -1.39
CA SER A 474 11.47 21.38 -2.77
C SER A 474 10.01 21.83 -2.89
N ILE A 475 9.10 21.23 -2.12
CA ILE A 475 7.69 21.65 -2.08
C ILE A 475 7.53 22.96 -1.31
N LYS A 476 8.14 23.07 -0.12
CA LYS A 476 8.01 24.28 0.72
C LYS A 476 8.65 25.52 0.12
N GLU A 477 9.66 25.38 -0.73
CA GLU A 477 10.24 26.49 -1.48
C GLU A 477 9.21 27.17 -2.39
N ARG A 478 8.33 26.40 -3.03
CA ARG A 478 7.28 26.92 -3.93
C ARG A 478 5.93 27.14 -3.21
N GLN A 479 5.67 26.42 -2.12
CA GLN A 479 4.46 26.50 -1.32
C GLN A 479 4.76 26.45 0.20
N PRO A 480 5.20 27.57 0.81
CA PRO A 480 5.63 27.61 2.22
C PRO A 480 4.56 27.20 3.24
N ASP A 481 3.29 27.39 2.89
CA ASP A 481 2.08 27.14 3.69
C ASP A 481 1.46 25.76 3.43
N ILE A 482 2.16 24.83 2.77
CA ILE A 482 1.63 23.51 2.37
C ILE A 482 0.97 22.72 3.51
N PHE A 483 1.46 22.83 4.76
CA PHE A 483 0.86 22.16 5.92
C PHE A 483 -0.53 22.68 6.28
N GLN A 484 -0.89 23.90 5.86
CA GLN A 484 -2.20 24.53 6.07
C GLN A 484 -3.16 24.27 4.90
N SER A 485 -2.70 23.58 3.85
CA SER A 485 -3.55 23.22 2.71
C SER A 485 -4.70 22.29 3.13
N SER A 486 -5.77 22.27 2.32
CA SER A 486 -6.96 21.46 2.60
C SER A 486 -6.70 19.97 2.32
N PHE A 487 -6.83 19.14 3.35
CA PHE A 487 -6.83 17.67 3.27
C PHE A 487 -7.75 17.06 4.34
N GLU A 488 -7.99 15.75 4.26
CA GLU A 488 -8.74 15.02 5.28
C GLU A 488 -7.88 14.85 6.54
N ALA A 489 -8.16 15.67 7.58
CA ALA A 489 -7.30 15.79 8.74
C ALA A 489 -7.35 14.58 9.69
N LYS A 490 -8.53 13.99 9.91
CA LYS A 490 -8.77 12.92 10.91
C LYS A 490 -7.68 11.83 10.91
N PRO A 491 -7.32 11.21 9.77
CA PRO A 491 -6.33 10.13 9.76
C PRO A 491 -4.89 10.59 9.48
N ALA A 492 -4.67 11.86 9.13
CA ALA A 492 -3.41 12.29 8.50
C ALA A 492 -2.77 13.56 9.06
N ASP A 493 -3.47 14.33 9.90
CA ASP A 493 -2.93 15.55 10.47
C ASP A 493 -1.86 15.27 11.53
N LEU A 494 -0.63 15.71 11.24
CA LEU A 494 0.54 15.60 12.12
C LEU A 494 0.92 16.94 12.79
N THR A 495 0.02 17.92 12.81
CA THR A 495 0.23 19.21 13.48
C THR A 495 0.58 19.01 14.96
N TRP A 496 -0.14 18.15 15.68
CA TRP A 496 0.17 17.87 17.09
C TRP A 496 1.55 17.24 17.27
N TYR A 497 1.93 16.29 16.41
CA TYR A 497 3.28 15.70 16.40
C TYR A 497 4.36 16.79 16.24
N ARG A 498 4.18 17.75 15.33
CA ARG A 498 5.12 18.87 15.13
C ARG A 498 5.18 19.81 16.34
N CYS A 499 4.07 20.04 17.04
CA CYS A 499 4.06 20.85 18.26
C CYS A 499 4.85 20.21 19.41
N ILE A 500 4.80 18.88 19.55
CA ILE A 500 5.40 18.19 20.71
C ILE A 500 6.81 17.66 20.44
N THR A 501 7.15 17.28 19.20
CA THR A 501 8.45 16.67 18.88
C THR A 501 9.62 17.59 19.22
N LYS A 502 10.66 17.00 19.81
CA LYS A 502 11.95 17.67 20.07
C LYS A 502 12.93 17.48 18.91
N LYS A 503 12.63 16.60 17.94
CA LYS A 503 13.50 16.37 16.79
C LYS A 503 13.37 17.54 15.80
N PRO A 504 14.43 18.34 15.59
CA PRO A 504 14.39 19.40 14.60
C PRO A 504 14.28 18.79 13.20
N PHE A 505 13.79 19.59 12.25
CA PHE A 505 13.92 19.22 10.84
C PHE A 505 15.42 19.22 10.49
N PRO A 506 15.95 18.19 9.80
CA PRO A 506 17.38 18.10 9.55
C PRO A 506 17.89 19.33 8.79
N ALA A 507 19.08 19.82 9.15
CA ALA A 507 19.77 20.86 8.39
C ALA A 507 20.21 20.33 7.02
N GLU A 508 20.56 21.20 6.08
CA GLU A 508 20.98 20.77 4.74
C GLU A 508 22.30 19.99 4.74
N ASP A 509 23.20 20.33 5.66
CA ASP A 509 24.53 19.74 5.87
C ASP A 509 24.54 18.60 6.90
N ALA A 510 23.38 18.23 7.45
CA ALA A 510 23.26 17.22 8.51
C ALA A 510 23.48 15.77 8.06
N PHE A 511 23.63 15.51 6.76
CA PHE A 511 23.73 14.16 6.21
C PHE A 511 25.20 13.78 5.93
N PRO A 512 25.67 12.58 6.35
CA PRO A 512 27.04 12.11 6.06
C PRO A 512 27.40 12.07 4.56
N ILE A 513 26.37 12.00 3.71
CA ILE A 513 26.48 11.94 2.25
C ILE A 513 26.33 13.32 1.58
N GLY A 514 26.29 14.41 2.35
CA GLY A 514 26.09 15.78 1.88
C GLY A 514 24.63 16.11 1.52
N LYS A 515 24.41 17.36 1.07
CA LYS A 515 23.12 17.84 0.56
C LYS A 515 22.70 16.99 -0.64
N ARG A 516 21.51 16.40 -0.57
CA ARG A 516 20.85 15.72 -1.70
C ARG A 516 19.67 16.55 -2.19
N THR A 517 19.52 16.63 -3.51
CA THR A 517 18.30 17.15 -4.16
C THR A 517 17.56 16.00 -4.85
N LEU A 518 16.31 16.23 -5.25
CA LEU A 518 15.57 15.21 -5.99
C LEU A 518 16.18 14.89 -7.37
N ASP A 519 17.09 15.73 -7.89
CA ASP A 519 17.84 15.44 -9.13
C ASP A 519 18.86 14.32 -8.96
N ASP A 520 19.32 14.08 -7.72
CA ASP A 520 20.27 13.02 -7.39
C ASP A 520 19.59 11.63 -7.29
N MET A 521 18.25 11.57 -7.35
CA MET A 521 17.52 10.32 -7.24
C MET A 521 17.59 9.50 -8.54
N PRO A 522 17.67 8.17 -8.46
CA PRO A 522 17.58 7.31 -9.63
C PRO A 522 16.31 7.58 -10.45
N GLN A 523 16.42 7.48 -11.78
CA GLN A 523 15.29 7.69 -12.69
C GLN A 523 14.18 6.66 -12.49
N THR A 524 14.55 5.44 -12.12
CA THR A 524 13.63 4.32 -11.96
C THR A 524 13.69 3.78 -10.55
N HIS A 525 12.53 3.40 -10.03
CA HIS A 525 12.46 2.60 -8.82
C HIS A 525 11.41 1.49 -8.91
N VAL A 526 11.76 0.29 -8.44
CA VAL A 526 10.89 -0.89 -8.40
C VAL A 526 10.64 -1.34 -6.96
N PHE A 527 9.36 -1.36 -6.57
CA PHE A 527 8.86 -1.99 -5.35
C PHE A 527 8.45 -3.42 -5.71
N ASN A 528 9.39 -4.37 -5.60
CA ASN A 528 9.21 -5.72 -6.14
C ASN A 528 8.09 -6.50 -5.42
N GLU A 529 8.08 -6.49 -4.09
CA GLU A 529 7.08 -7.20 -3.28
C GLU A 529 5.68 -6.58 -3.46
N THR A 530 5.60 -5.25 -3.53
CA THR A 530 4.36 -4.53 -3.82
C THR A 530 3.95 -4.68 -5.28
N GLY A 531 4.89 -4.95 -6.19
CA GLY A 531 4.67 -5.10 -7.61
C GLY A 531 4.43 -3.78 -8.35
N LEU A 532 5.22 -2.74 -8.02
CA LEU A 532 5.15 -1.42 -8.65
C LEU A 532 6.48 -1.06 -9.33
N GLY A 533 6.40 -0.42 -10.50
CA GLY A 533 7.54 0.19 -11.17
C GLY A 533 7.24 1.64 -11.52
N ASN A 534 8.18 2.54 -11.25
CA ASN A 534 8.08 3.96 -11.61
C ASN A 534 9.33 4.38 -12.40
N MET A 535 9.13 5.01 -13.55
CA MET A 535 10.17 5.52 -14.44
C MET A 535 9.97 7.03 -14.60
N ASN A 536 11.02 7.81 -14.43
CA ASN A 536 11.01 9.27 -14.46
C ASN A 536 12.20 9.79 -15.27
N THR A 537 12.02 10.91 -15.95
CA THR A 537 13.10 11.61 -16.65
C THR A 537 13.74 12.69 -15.79
N SER A 538 12.96 13.33 -14.91
CA SER A 538 13.46 14.32 -13.93
C SER A 538 12.55 14.38 -12.69
N LEU A 539 13.07 14.04 -11.51
CA LEU A 539 12.30 14.16 -10.26
C LEU A 539 12.41 15.54 -9.60
N GLY A 540 13.51 16.28 -9.82
CA GLY A 540 13.71 17.62 -9.28
C GLY A 540 13.08 18.75 -10.09
N GLU A 541 12.81 18.52 -11.38
CA GLU A 541 12.08 19.45 -12.26
C GLU A 541 10.73 18.85 -12.68
N PRO A 542 9.71 18.85 -11.79
CA PRO A 542 8.45 18.14 -12.03
C PRO A 542 7.70 18.62 -13.28
N GLU A 543 7.85 19.90 -13.66
CA GLU A 543 7.30 20.49 -14.88
C GLU A 543 7.90 19.92 -16.19
N LYS A 544 9.08 19.30 -16.13
CA LYS A 544 9.76 18.64 -17.27
C LYS A 544 9.74 17.12 -17.17
N ASN A 545 9.13 16.57 -16.13
CA ASN A 545 9.14 15.14 -15.89
C ASN A 545 8.16 14.42 -16.83
N ALA A 546 8.68 13.69 -17.81
CA ALA A 546 7.99 12.55 -18.39
C ALA A 546 8.10 11.37 -17.42
N MET A 547 6.97 10.82 -16.99
CA MET A 547 6.88 9.71 -16.04
C MET A 547 6.00 8.58 -16.60
N LEU A 548 6.40 7.35 -16.31
CA LEU A 548 5.58 6.15 -16.48
C LEU A 548 5.47 5.40 -15.14
N SER A 549 4.26 5.04 -14.75
CA SER A 549 4.01 4.12 -13.65
C SER A 549 3.50 2.77 -14.16
N PHE A 550 3.74 1.71 -13.39
CA PHE A 550 3.40 0.34 -13.75
C PHE A 550 2.99 -0.48 -12.51
N ARG A 551 2.08 -1.44 -12.70
CA ARG A 551 1.73 -2.41 -11.66
C ARG A 551 1.61 -3.84 -12.20
N SER A 552 2.22 -4.78 -11.50
CA SER A 552 1.98 -6.23 -11.59
C SER A 552 2.30 -6.85 -10.25
N SER A 553 1.27 -7.15 -9.46
CA SER A 553 1.35 -7.23 -8.00
C SER A 553 0.76 -8.53 -7.44
N SER A 554 1.50 -9.13 -6.51
CA SER A 554 1.13 -10.36 -5.80
C SER A 554 -0.14 -10.20 -4.96
N TYR A 555 -0.43 -8.96 -4.55
CA TYR A 555 -1.64 -8.59 -3.81
C TYR A 555 -2.94 -8.76 -4.63
N GLY A 556 -2.83 -8.94 -5.95
CA GLY A 556 -3.99 -9.10 -6.82
C GLY A 556 -4.84 -7.84 -6.89
N SER A 557 -6.16 -8.01 -6.84
CA SER A 557 -7.13 -6.93 -6.93
C SER A 557 -8.10 -6.91 -5.75
N THR A 558 -7.66 -7.44 -4.61
CA THR A 558 -8.46 -7.40 -3.39
C THR A 558 -8.42 -6.02 -2.72
N SER A 559 -9.23 -5.85 -1.67
CA SER A 559 -9.28 -4.64 -0.86
C SER A 559 -9.47 -3.36 -1.70
N HIS A 560 -8.56 -2.37 -1.59
CA HIS A 560 -8.59 -1.16 -2.40
C HIS A 560 -7.75 -1.23 -3.68
N ALA A 561 -7.06 -2.34 -3.95
CA ALA A 561 -6.34 -2.53 -5.20
C ALA A 561 -7.29 -2.70 -6.40
N LEU A 562 -6.78 -2.44 -7.59
CA LEU A 562 -7.51 -2.52 -8.86
C LEU A 562 -7.13 -3.82 -9.60
N ALA A 563 -7.96 -4.28 -10.53
CA ALA A 563 -7.66 -5.43 -11.40
C ALA A 563 -6.86 -4.97 -12.63
N ASN A 564 -5.68 -4.41 -12.34
CA ASN A 564 -4.84 -3.68 -13.27
C ASN A 564 -3.42 -4.27 -13.39
N GLN A 565 -3.27 -5.59 -13.29
CA GLN A 565 -1.98 -6.24 -13.52
C GLN A 565 -1.50 -5.95 -14.95
N ASN A 566 -0.18 -5.74 -15.07
CA ASN A 566 0.51 -5.26 -16.27
C ASN A 566 -0.02 -3.93 -16.84
N ALA A 567 -0.77 -3.13 -16.06
CA ALA A 567 -1.20 -1.82 -16.51
C ALA A 567 -0.09 -0.77 -16.32
N PHE A 568 -0.03 0.21 -17.23
CA PHE A 568 0.82 1.38 -17.10
C PHE A 568 0.00 2.68 -17.14
N ASN A 569 0.57 3.78 -16.63
CA ASN A 569 0.06 5.13 -16.84
C ASN A 569 1.21 6.06 -17.25
N THR A 570 0.93 7.12 -18.01
CA THR A 570 1.93 8.12 -18.42
C THR A 570 1.56 9.51 -17.96
N PHE A 571 2.58 10.32 -17.69
CA PHE A 571 2.44 11.67 -17.18
C PHE A 571 3.50 12.57 -17.80
N TYR A 572 3.15 13.83 -18.01
CA TYR A 572 4.11 14.88 -18.31
C TYR A 572 3.79 16.13 -17.51
N GLY A 573 4.81 16.79 -16.96
CA GLY A 573 4.64 18.03 -16.20
C GLY A 573 3.75 17.85 -14.96
N GLY A 574 3.80 16.66 -14.36
CA GLY A 574 2.96 16.29 -13.22
C GLY A 574 1.47 16.09 -13.53
N LYS A 575 1.06 15.96 -14.81
CA LYS A 575 -0.33 15.67 -15.22
C LYS A 575 -0.41 14.39 -16.05
N GLU A 576 -1.44 13.60 -15.77
CA GLU A 576 -1.72 12.34 -16.45
C GLU A 576 -2.13 12.51 -17.91
N ILE A 577 -1.77 11.54 -18.76
CA ILE A 577 -2.14 11.48 -20.18
C ILE A 577 -2.84 10.14 -20.43
N PHE A 578 -2.07 9.06 -20.67
CA PHE A 578 -2.63 7.72 -20.66
C PHE A 578 -2.80 7.26 -19.22
N TYR A 579 -4.04 7.05 -18.78
CA TYR A 579 -4.34 6.88 -17.36
C TYR A 579 -5.57 6.01 -17.13
N SER A 580 -5.51 5.19 -16.09
CA SER A 580 -6.64 4.36 -15.64
C SER A 580 -7.92 5.18 -15.48
N SER A 581 -9.02 4.68 -16.05
CA SER A 581 -10.29 5.39 -16.20
C SER A 581 -11.33 4.98 -15.14
N GLY A 582 -12.55 5.52 -15.24
CA GLY A 582 -13.62 5.33 -14.26
C GLY A 582 -13.53 6.29 -13.06
N HIS A 583 -14.52 6.20 -12.17
CA HIS A 583 -14.63 7.02 -10.96
C HIS A 583 -14.86 6.14 -9.74
N ARG A 584 -14.29 6.49 -8.59
CA ARG A 584 -14.63 5.81 -7.34
C ARG A 584 -16.00 6.30 -6.84
N THR A 585 -17.07 5.63 -7.25
CA THR A 585 -18.46 5.85 -6.81
C THR A 585 -18.77 5.20 -5.45
N GLY A 586 -18.08 4.11 -5.12
CA GLY A 586 -18.28 3.33 -3.91
C GLY A 586 -17.20 2.28 -3.69
N PHE A 587 -17.57 1.06 -3.30
CA PHE A 587 -16.61 -0.02 -3.04
C PHE A 587 -16.90 -1.27 -3.86
N THR A 588 -18.17 -1.69 -3.90
CA THR A 588 -18.68 -2.89 -4.60
C THR A 588 -19.86 -2.61 -5.53
N ASP A 589 -20.17 -1.34 -5.83
CA ASP A 589 -21.23 -1.02 -6.80
C ASP A 589 -20.82 -1.36 -8.23
N ASP A 590 -21.80 -1.47 -9.13
CA ASP A 590 -21.59 -1.93 -10.51
C ASP A 590 -20.58 -1.08 -11.29
N HIS A 591 -20.56 0.25 -11.11
CA HIS A 591 -19.54 1.08 -11.77
C HIS A 591 -18.15 0.75 -11.22
N CYS A 592 -18.01 0.60 -9.90
CA CYS A 592 -16.76 0.16 -9.29
C CYS A 592 -16.30 -1.18 -9.88
N MET A 593 -17.20 -2.16 -9.96
CA MET A 593 -16.84 -3.53 -10.35
C MET A 593 -16.63 -3.70 -11.85
N TYR A 594 -17.36 -2.98 -12.69
CA TYR A 594 -17.32 -3.16 -14.14
C TYR A 594 -16.58 -2.06 -14.90
N SER A 595 -16.44 -0.84 -14.36
CA SER A 595 -15.90 0.30 -15.11
C SER A 595 -14.72 1.02 -14.46
N TYR A 596 -14.29 0.57 -13.28
CA TYR A 596 -13.24 1.25 -12.51
C TYR A 596 -12.16 0.28 -11.99
N ARG A 597 -12.55 -0.74 -11.21
CA ARG A 597 -11.62 -1.80 -10.79
C ARG A 597 -11.29 -2.76 -11.93
N ASN A 598 -12.23 -2.95 -12.86
CA ASN A 598 -12.13 -3.95 -13.91
C ASN A 598 -10.96 -3.63 -14.86
N THR A 599 -10.30 -4.67 -15.37
CA THR A 599 -9.20 -4.58 -16.35
C THR A 599 -9.54 -3.71 -17.55
N ARG A 600 -10.81 -3.66 -17.99
CA ARG A 600 -11.25 -2.81 -19.11
C ARG A 600 -11.09 -1.31 -18.90
N ALA A 601 -10.83 -0.87 -17.66
CA ALA A 601 -10.61 0.52 -17.32
C ALA A 601 -9.12 0.91 -17.34
N HIS A 602 -8.22 -0.03 -17.62
CA HIS A 602 -6.78 0.12 -17.45
C HIS A 602 -6.02 -0.11 -18.76
N ASN A 603 -4.86 0.54 -18.91
CA ASN A 603 -3.99 0.39 -20.08
C ASN A 603 -3.27 -0.97 -20.05
N SER A 604 -4.03 -2.05 -20.22
CA SER A 604 -3.61 -3.46 -20.16
C SER A 604 -4.24 -4.24 -21.33
N ILE A 605 -4.39 -5.56 -21.19
CA ILE A 605 -4.91 -6.46 -22.21
C ILE A 605 -6.22 -7.12 -21.75
N LEU A 606 -7.16 -7.35 -22.67
CA LEU A 606 -8.29 -8.27 -22.47
C LEU A 606 -8.16 -9.49 -23.37
N VAL A 607 -8.71 -10.62 -22.92
CA VAL A 607 -8.75 -11.89 -23.66
C VAL A 607 -10.21 -12.23 -23.98
N ASN A 608 -10.60 -12.21 -25.25
CA ASN A 608 -12.01 -12.31 -25.67
C ASN A 608 -12.92 -11.27 -24.97
N GLY A 609 -12.41 -10.09 -24.65
CA GLY A 609 -13.12 -9.07 -23.87
C GLY A 609 -13.19 -9.34 -22.36
N MET A 610 -12.62 -10.44 -21.87
CA MET A 610 -12.57 -10.81 -20.46
C MET A 610 -11.36 -10.20 -19.75
N GLY A 611 -11.56 -9.84 -18.47
CA GLY A 611 -10.57 -9.23 -17.61
C GLY A 611 -10.02 -10.17 -16.53
N GLN A 612 -9.26 -9.56 -15.62
CA GLN A 612 -8.63 -10.23 -14.49
C GLN A 612 -9.65 -10.55 -13.40
N LYS A 613 -9.41 -11.62 -12.65
CA LYS A 613 -10.18 -12.06 -11.49
C LYS A 613 -10.20 -10.96 -10.42
N ILE A 614 -11.30 -10.89 -9.68
CA ILE A 614 -11.41 -10.05 -8.48
C ILE A 614 -10.98 -10.87 -7.26
N GLY A 615 -9.91 -10.46 -6.58
CA GLY A 615 -9.38 -11.13 -5.38
C GLY A 615 -7.86 -11.21 -5.40
N THR A 616 -7.28 -11.93 -4.45
CA THR A 616 -5.83 -12.21 -4.42
C THR A 616 -5.41 -13.14 -5.56
N GLU A 617 -6.34 -13.95 -6.08
CA GLU A 617 -6.15 -14.87 -7.21
C GLU A 617 -5.96 -14.13 -8.55
N GLY A 618 -6.31 -12.84 -8.60
CA GLY A 618 -6.07 -11.94 -9.74
C GLY A 618 -4.67 -11.31 -9.73
N TYR A 619 -3.66 -12.05 -9.27
CA TYR A 619 -2.30 -11.55 -9.06
C TYR A 619 -1.48 -11.40 -10.34
N GLY A 620 -0.58 -10.43 -10.29
CA GLY A 620 0.62 -10.38 -11.13
C GLY A 620 1.86 -10.44 -10.26
N TRP A 621 3.03 -10.20 -10.84
CA TRP A 621 4.30 -10.04 -10.10
C TRP A 621 5.36 -9.43 -11.02
N ILE A 622 6.45 -8.89 -10.45
CA ILE A 622 7.60 -8.36 -11.19
C ILE A 622 8.75 -9.38 -11.13
N PRO A 623 8.92 -10.24 -12.14
CA PRO A 623 9.96 -11.27 -12.10
C PRO A 623 11.39 -10.76 -12.02
N ARG A 624 11.69 -9.66 -12.71
CA ARG A 624 13.05 -9.10 -12.83
C ARG A 624 13.02 -7.66 -13.29
N TRP A 625 14.08 -6.92 -12.93
CA TRP A 625 14.21 -5.51 -13.25
C TRP A 625 15.67 -5.04 -13.25
N TYR A 626 15.89 -3.82 -13.75
CA TYR A 626 17.14 -3.08 -13.74
C TYR A 626 16.84 -1.58 -13.66
N GLU A 627 17.37 -0.92 -12.63
CA GLU A 627 17.28 0.52 -12.41
C GLU A 627 18.60 1.17 -12.88
N GLY A 628 18.65 1.60 -14.14
CA GLY A 628 19.84 2.20 -14.77
C GLY A 628 19.71 3.70 -15.02
N GLU A 629 20.69 4.29 -15.70
CA GLU A 629 20.73 5.74 -15.99
C GLU A 629 20.43 6.06 -17.46
N LYS A 630 21.04 5.31 -18.38
CA LYS A 630 20.89 5.36 -19.84
C LYS A 630 19.74 4.48 -20.32
N LEU A 631 19.44 3.42 -19.58
CA LEU A 631 18.30 2.53 -19.82
C LEU A 631 17.87 1.85 -18.52
N SER A 632 16.57 1.76 -18.31
CA SER A 632 15.97 0.99 -17.22
C SER A 632 14.95 0.00 -17.75
N TYR A 633 14.69 -1.06 -16.99
CA TYR A 633 13.85 -2.16 -17.41
C TYR A 633 13.13 -2.81 -16.24
N PHE A 634 11.89 -3.23 -16.46
CA PHE A 634 11.24 -4.25 -15.67
C PHE A 634 10.27 -5.05 -16.53
N VAL A 635 9.87 -6.22 -16.03
CA VAL A 635 8.81 -7.03 -16.63
C VAL A 635 7.77 -7.34 -15.56
N GLY A 636 6.49 -7.26 -15.94
CA GLY A 636 5.41 -7.82 -15.15
C GLY A 636 4.85 -9.09 -15.80
N ASP A 637 4.43 -10.04 -14.97
CA ASP A 637 3.80 -11.28 -15.41
C ASP A 637 2.42 -11.40 -14.77
N ALA A 638 1.38 -11.44 -15.62
CA ALA A 638 -0.02 -11.50 -15.23
C ALA A 638 -0.71 -12.77 -15.79
N SER A 639 0.08 -13.81 -16.09
CA SER A 639 -0.38 -15.02 -16.76
C SER A 639 -1.51 -15.75 -16.01
N ASN A 640 -1.52 -15.65 -14.69
CA ASN A 640 -2.50 -16.30 -13.82
C ASN A 640 -3.64 -15.36 -13.35
N ALA A 641 -3.63 -14.09 -13.76
CA ALA A 641 -4.57 -13.10 -13.25
C ALA A 641 -6.01 -13.25 -13.79
N TYR A 642 -6.21 -13.94 -14.93
CA TYR A 642 -7.48 -13.99 -15.66
C TYR A 642 -8.31 -15.23 -15.34
N GLY A 643 -9.63 -15.13 -15.47
CA GLY A 643 -10.55 -16.25 -15.28
C GLY A 643 -11.79 -15.91 -14.46
N LYS A 644 -12.48 -16.96 -14.02
CA LYS A 644 -13.64 -16.86 -13.12
C LYS A 644 -13.22 -16.35 -11.75
N VAL A 645 -14.03 -15.45 -11.18
CA VAL A 645 -13.85 -14.98 -9.80
C VAL A 645 -14.10 -16.14 -8.84
N THR A 646 -13.12 -16.43 -7.99
CA THR A 646 -13.12 -17.57 -7.06
C THR A 646 -12.93 -17.19 -5.59
N SER A 647 -12.53 -15.94 -5.31
CA SER A 647 -12.35 -15.44 -3.94
C SER A 647 -13.65 -15.54 -3.14
N PRO A 648 -13.70 -16.30 -2.03
CA PRO A 648 -14.88 -16.41 -1.18
C PRO A 648 -15.36 -15.05 -0.67
N LEU A 649 -14.42 -14.18 -0.27
CA LEU A 649 -14.70 -12.81 0.18
C LEU A 649 -15.45 -11.99 -0.88
N TRP A 650 -14.97 -12.02 -2.12
CA TRP A 650 -15.55 -11.21 -3.19
C TRP A 650 -16.83 -11.78 -3.77
N LEU A 651 -16.98 -13.11 -3.77
CA LEU A 651 -18.25 -13.76 -4.12
C LEU A 651 -19.36 -13.36 -3.13
N GLU A 652 -19.06 -13.34 -1.83
CA GLU A 652 -20.05 -12.90 -0.84
C GLU A 652 -20.37 -11.41 -0.95
N ARG A 653 -19.35 -10.55 -1.15
CA ARG A 653 -19.56 -9.12 -1.44
C ARG A 653 -20.44 -8.90 -2.67
N ALA A 654 -20.25 -9.69 -3.73
CA ALA A 654 -21.05 -9.61 -4.94
C ALA A 654 -22.51 -10.04 -4.68
N ARG A 655 -22.72 -11.13 -3.94
CA ARG A 655 -24.06 -11.59 -3.52
C ARG A 655 -24.81 -10.50 -2.76
N LEU A 656 -24.16 -9.84 -1.80
CA LEU A 656 -24.73 -8.74 -1.01
C LEU A 656 -24.98 -7.47 -1.85
N SER A 657 -24.09 -7.17 -2.79
CA SER A 657 -24.15 -5.94 -3.60
C SER A 657 -25.02 -6.07 -4.85
N GLY A 658 -25.40 -7.29 -5.25
CA GLY A 658 -26.11 -7.57 -6.50
C GLY A 658 -25.21 -7.63 -7.75
N THR A 659 -23.89 -7.56 -7.56
CA THR A 659 -22.90 -7.67 -8.64
C THR A 659 -22.89 -9.09 -9.22
N LYS A 660 -22.70 -9.21 -10.53
CA LYS A 660 -22.65 -10.49 -11.24
C LYS A 660 -21.29 -10.67 -11.92
N PHE A 661 -20.53 -11.67 -11.47
CA PHE A 661 -19.29 -12.08 -12.13
C PHE A 661 -19.60 -13.12 -13.22
N THR A 662 -19.98 -12.63 -14.39
CA THR A 662 -20.37 -13.46 -15.55
C THR A 662 -19.62 -13.04 -16.81
N PRO A 663 -19.66 -13.84 -17.89
CA PRO A 663 -19.01 -13.49 -19.15
C PRO A 663 -19.50 -12.15 -19.71
N GLU A 664 -20.79 -11.85 -19.62
CA GLU A 664 -21.36 -10.57 -20.09
C GLU A 664 -20.71 -9.36 -19.39
N ASN A 665 -20.34 -9.53 -18.12
CA ASN A 665 -19.69 -8.49 -17.32
C ASN A 665 -18.16 -8.57 -17.31
N GLY A 666 -17.56 -9.51 -18.07
CA GLY A 666 -16.12 -9.59 -18.33
C GLY A 666 -15.35 -10.66 -17.57
N TRP A 667 -16.00 -11.70 -17.06
CA TRP A 667 -15.32 -12.84 -16.43
C TRP A 667 -15.82 -14.18 -16.97
N ASP A 668 -14.91 -14.97 -17.51
CA ASP A 668 -15.19 -16.31 -18.01
C ASP A 668 -14.03 -17.27 -17.68
N GLU A 669 -14.10 -18.51 -18.14
CA GLU A 669 -13.02 -19.48 -18.01
C GLU A 669 -11.68 -18.94 -18.53
N ASN A 670 -10.60 -19.20 -17.78
CA ASN A 670 -9.27 -18.70 -18.13
C ASN A 670 -8.75 -19.35 -19.42
N LYS A 671 -8.57 -18.54 -20.46
CA LYS A 671 -7.97 -18.94 -21.74
C LYS A 671 -6.51 -18.51 -21.89
N LEU A 672 -5.94 -17.82 -20.90
CA LEU A 672 -4.56 -17.33 -20.90
C LEU A 672 -3.57 -18.41 -20.43
N ASN A 673 -2.45 -18.53 -21.15
CA ASN A 673 -1.29 -19.34 -20.75
C ASN A 673 -0.10 -18.47 -20.33
N MET A 674 0.16 -17.38 -21.08
CA MET A 674 1.25 -16.45 -20.81
C MET A 674 0.80 -15.02 -21.08
N PHE A 675 1.13 -14.12 -20.16
CA PHE A 675 1.15 -12.67 -20.39
C PHE A 675 2.30 -12.04 -19.61
N ARG A 676 3.42 -11.75 -20.30
CA ARG A 676 4.42 -10.80 -19.80
C ARG A 676 4.42 -9.51 -20.59
N ARG A 677 4.67 -8.43 -19.86
CA ARG A 677 4.85 -7.09 -20.40
C ARG A 677 6.22 -6.58 -20.00
N HIS A 678 7.10 -6.45 -20.98
CA HIS A 678 8.42 -5.84 -20.83
C HIS A 678 8.26 -4.33 -20.98
N VAL A 679 8.78 -3.55 -20.02
CA VAL A 679 8.75 -2.09 -20.05
C VAL A 679 10.18 -1.57 -19.94
N ILE A 680 10.59 -0.78 -20.93
CA ILE A 680 11.96 -0.25 -21.05
C ILE A 680 11.88 1.28 -21.14
N GLN A 681 12.62 1.98 -20.28
CA GLN A 681 12.84 3.42 -20.38
C GLN A 681 14.13 3.69 -21.16
N LEU A 682 14.06 4.54 -22.19
CA LEU A 682 15.22 4.96 -22.98
C LEU A 682 15.87 6.20 -22.36
N GLY A 683 16.48 6.03 -21.19
CA GLY A 683 17.11 7.09 -20.40
C GLY A 683 16.16 8.27 -20.13
N LYS A 684 16.66 9.49 -20.29
CA LYS A 684 15.90 10.73 -20.06
C LYS A 684 15.11 11.23 -21.27
N THR A 685 14.97 10.43 -22.33
CA THR A 685 14.34 10.90 -23.58
C THR A 685 12.83 11.17 -23.45
N GLY A 686 12.16 10.55 -22.48
CA GLY A 686 10.70 10.49 -22.40
C GLY A 686 10.09 9.38 -23.26
N VAL A 687 10.93 8.53 -23.88
CA VAL A 687 10.48 7.38 -24.68
C VAL A 687 10.48 6.10 -23.84
N TYR A 688 9.36 5.38 -23.90
CA TYR A 688 9.17 4.07 -23.29
C TYR A 688 8.86 3.03 -24.37
N VAL A 689 9.49 1.87 -24.27
CA VAL A 689 9.22 0.72 -25.13
C VAL A 689 8.50 -0.35 -24.32
N ILE A 690 7.31 -0.72 -24.77
CA ILE A 690 6.49 -1.78 -24.16
C ILE A 690 6.41 -2.94 -25.15
N TYR A 691 6.78 -4.13 -24.71
CA TYR A 691 6.72 -5.35 -25.52
C TYR A 691 5.94 -6.44 -24.79
N ASP A 692 4.83 -6.87 -25.39
CA ASP A 692 3.93 -7.86 -24.84
C ASP A 692 4.14 -9.23 -25.49
N GLU A 693 4.29 -10.25 -24.65
CA GLU A 693 4.28 -11.66 -25.05
C GLU A 693 3.01 -12.34 -24.52
N LEU A 694 2.16 -12.77 -25.45
CA LEU A 694 0.84 -13.31 -25.16
C LEU A 694 0.69 -14.69 -25.78
N GLU A 695 0.33 -15.68 -24.96
CA GLU A 695 -0.07 -17.01 -25.42
C GLU A 695 -1.37 -17.43 -24.73
N GLY A 696 -2.34 -17.87 -25.53
CA GLY A 696 -3.59 -18.48 -25.11
C GLY A 696 -3.51 -20.00 -25.15
N LYS A 697 -4.41 -20.66 -24.41
CA LYS A 697 -4.61 -22.11 -24.46
C LYS A 697 -5.27 -22.56 -25.77
N GLU A 698 -5.96 -21.62 -26.42
CA GLU A 698 -6.68 -21.77 -27.69
C GLU A 698 -6.65 -20.43 -28.44
N PRO A 699 -7.09 -20.36 -29.71
CA PRO A 699 -7.22 -19.10 -30.42
C PRO A 699 -8.22 -18.15 -29.74
N VAL A 700 -7.78 -16.93 -29.43
CA VAL A 700 -8.58 -15.89 -28.77
C VAL A 700 -8.37 -14.54 -29.43
N THR A 701 -9.28 -13.59 -29.23
CA THR A 701 -9.01 -12.19 -29.57
C THR A 701 -8.25 -11.52 -28.43
N TRP A 702 -7.26 -10.71 -28.80
CA TRP A 702 -6.46 -9.92 -27.87
C TRP A 702 -6.81 -8.46 -28.04
N SER A 703 -7.28 -7.80 -26.98
CA SER A 703 -7.61 -6.37 -27.03
C SER A 703 -6.58 -5.57 -26.24
N TYR A 704 -5.80 -4.74 -26.93
CA TYR A 704 -4.89 -3.76 -26.33
C TYR A 704 -5.65 -2.48 -25.97
N LEU A 705 -5.53 -2.01 -24.73
CA LEU A 705 -6.30 -0.87 -24.23
C LEU A 705 -5.44 0.38 -23.99
N LEU A 706 -6.00 1.55 -24.33
CA LEU A 706 -5.50 2.85 -23.90
C LEU A 706 -6.67 3.74 -23.44
N HIS A 707 -6.43 4.56 -22.42
CA HIS A 707 -7.43 5.45 -21.86
C HIS A 707 -6.87 6.84 -21.60
N THR A 708 -7.70 7.86 -21.78
CA THR A 708 -7.44 9.25 -21.34
C THR A 708 -8.61 9.75 -20.52
N THR A 709 -8.34 10.64 -19.56
CA THR A 709 -9.34 11.17 -18.61
C THR A 709 -9.66 12.64 -18.82
N SER A 710 -8.82 13.38 -19.56
CA SER A 710 -8.97 14.82 -19.76
C SER A 710 -9.48 15.20 -21.16
N PHE A 711 -8.96 14.56 -22.21
CA PHE A 711 -9.28 14.86 -23.61
C PHE A 711 -9.41 13.59 -24.46
N PRO A 712 -10.19 13.61 -25.56
CA PRO A 712 -10.25 12.49 -26.50
C PRO A 712 -8.89 12.22 -27.14
N MET A 713 -8.66 10.95 -27.48
CA MET A 713 -7.46 10.52 -28.20
C MET A 713 -7.58 10.81 -29.71
N ASP A 714 -6.48 11.20 -30.33
CA ASP A 714 -6.34 11.24 -31.80
C ASP A 714 -5.78 9.89 -32.28
N VAL A 715 -6.54 9.17 -33.11
CA VAL A 715 -6.22 7.80 -33.56
C VAL A 715 -5.97 7.81 -35.06
N LYS A 716 -4.79 7.35 -35.48
CA LYS A 716 -4.37 7.28 -36.88
C LYS A 716 -3.88 5.88 -37.22
N ARG A 717 -4.63 5.19 -38.06
CA ARG A 717 -4.21 3.91 -38.66
C ARG A 717 -3.10 4.17 -39.69
N GLN A 718 -1.96 3.53 -39.50
CA GLN A 718 -0.80 3.64 -40.41
C GLN A 718 -0.79 2.47 -41.41
N SER A 719 -1.14 1.28 -40.94
CA SER A 719 -1.29 0.04 -41.72
C SER A 719 -2.27 -0.89 -40.99
N PRO A 720 -2.67 -2.04 -41.57
CA PRO A 720 -3.56 -2.99 -40.88
C PRO A 720 -3.06 -3.44 -39.50
N ASP A 721 -1.75 -3.48 -39.30
CA ASP A 721 -1.04 -3.93 -38.10
C ASP A 721 -0.34 -2.80 -37.32
N ALA A 722 -0.57 -1.53 -37.67
CA ALA A 722 0.06 -0.40 -36.99
C ALA A 722 -0.88 0.80 -36.81
N ILE A 723 -0.98 1.28 -35.57
CA ILE A 723 -1.84 2.40 -35.17
C ILE A 723 -1.01 3.40 -34.35
N THR A 724 -1.25 4.69 -34.54
CA THR A 724 -0.75 5.75 -33.67
C THR A 724 -1.91 6.33 -32.87
N VAL A 725 -1.76 6.36 -31.54
CA VAL A 725 -2.75 6.93 -30.62
C VAL A 725 -2.09 8.07 -29.86
N THR A 726 -2.64 9.28 -29.93
CA THR A 726 -2.09 10.45 -29.24
C THR A 726 -3.03 10.90 -28.14
N GLY A 727 -2.56 10.87 -26.90
CA GLY A 727 -3.21 11.46 -25.73
C GLY A 727 -2.61 12.83 -25.40
N ARG A 728 -3.40 13.70 -24.76
CA ARG A 728 -2.97 15.02 -24.29
C ARG A 728 -3.50 15.30 -22.89
N ASN A 729 -2.81 16.16 -22.15
CA ASN A 729 -3.24 16.64 -20.84
C ASN A 729 -3.45 18.16 -20.80
N THR A 730 -3.78 18.68 -19.62
CA THR A 730 -4.16 20.07 -19.39
C THR A 730 -3.00 21.08 -19.33
N VAL A 731 -1.76 20.61 -19.44
CA VAL A 731 -0.54 21.45 -19.42
C VAL A 731 0.30 21.26 -20.69
N ASP A 732 -0.37 20.95 -21.80
CA ASP A 732 0.24 20.69 -23.12
C ASP A 732 1.22 19.48 -23.13
N GLY A 733 1.10 18.58 -22.15
CA GLY A 733 1.78 17.29 -22.16
C GLY A 733 1.13 16.35 -23.17
N VAL A 734 1.96 15.59 -23.89
CA VAL A 734 1.57 14.69 -24.96
C VAL A 734 2.18 13.31 -24.70
N SER A 735 1.41 12.25 -24.96
CA SER A 735 1.92 10.89 -25.09
C SER A 735 1.47 10.32 -26.43
N VAL A 736 2.42 10.01 -27.31
CA VAL A 736 2.18 9.40 -28.61
C VAL A 736 2.53 7.92 -28.54
N ALA A 737 1.53 7.05 -28.56
CA ALA A 737 1.71 5.60 -28.58
C ALA A 737 1.73 5.09 -30.03
N HIS A 738 2.90 4.65 -30.51
CA HIS A 738 3.06 3.94 -31.77
C HIS A 738 2.91 2.43 -31.52
N LEU A 739 1.71 1.92 -31.73
CA LEU A 739 1.34 0.51 -31.53
C LEU A 739 1.56 -0.28 -32.82
N PHE A 740 2.37 -1.35 -32.73
CA PHE A 740 2.60 -2.33 -33.77
C PHE A 740 2.18 -3.71 -33.28
N CYS A 741 1.47 -4.45 -34.12
CA CYS A 741 0.83 -5.70 -33.76
C CYS A 741 1.39 -6.86 -34.60
N SER A 742 1.44 -8.07 -34.05
CA SER A 742 1.83 -9.28 -34.79
C SER A 742 0.82 -9.72 -35.86
N ALA A 743 -0.38 -9.13 -35.85
CA ALA A 743 -1.47 -9.40 -36.77
C ALA A 743 -2.29 -8.12 -37.00
N PRO A 744 -3.10 -8.05 -38.08
CA PRO A 744 -4.03 -6.95 -38.28
C PRO A 744 -5.00 -6.78 -37.10
N VAL A 745 -5.37 -5.53 -36.83
CA VAL A 745 -6.26 -5.17 -35.71
C VAL A 745 -7.44 -4.32 -36.18
N GLN A 746 -8.51 -4.36 -35.38
CA GLN A 746 -9.66 -3.47 -35.46
C GLN A 746 -9.63 -2.49 -34.28
N GLU A 747 -9.59 -1.19 -34.57
CA GLU A 747 -9.72 -0.15 -33.55
C GLU A 747 -11.18 0.17 -33.19
N ALA A 748 -11.38 0.55 -31.94
CA ALA A 748 -12.57 1.24 -31.47
C ALA A 748 -12.15 2.38 -30.53
N LEU A 749 -12.93 3.47 -30.56
CA LEU A 749 -12.84 4.57 -29.61
C LEU A 749 -14.25 4.88 -29.11
N THR A 750 -14.43 4.87 -27.80
CA THR A 750 -15.69 5.25 -27.14
C THR A 750 -15.43 6.23 -26.01
N ASP A 751 -16.41 7.07 -25.73
CA ASP A 751 -16.43 7.95 -24.58
C ASP A 751 -17.40 7.44 -23.48
N THR A 752 -17.94 6.24 -23.63
CA THR A 752 -18.88 5.64 -22.68
C THR A 752 -18.22 4.57 -21.83
N PHE A 753 -18.54 4.58 -20.53
CA PHE A 753 -18.21 3.50 -19.61
C PHE A 753 -19.14 2.30 -19.84
N PHE A 754 -18.65 1.08 -19.55
CA PHE A 754 -19.47 -0.14 -19.58
C PHE A 754 -20.71 -0.03 -18.68
N CYS A 755 -20.49 0.44 -17.45
CA CYS A 755 -21.52 0.84 -16.49
C CYS A 755 -21.31 2.32 -16.13
N PRO A 756 -22.34 3.19 -16.18
CA PRO A 756 -22.20 4.63 -15.91
C PRO A 756 -21.91 4.93 -14.43
N PRO A 757 -21.12 5.98 -14.12
CA PRO A 757 -20.80 6.38 -12.74
C PRO A 757 -21.99 7.09 -12.09
N THR A 758 -22.90 6.34 -11.48
CA THR A 758 -24.05 6.91 -10.77
C THR A 758 -23.61 7.49 -9.42
N ASN A 759 -23.96 8.77 -9.15
CA ASN A 759 -23.73 9.41 -7.85
C ASN A 759 -24.78 9.01 -6.78
N TRP A 760 -24.87 7.70 -6.51
CA TRP A 760 -25.85 7.15 -5.57
C TRP A 760 -25.56 7.54 -4.11
N LYS A 761 -24.31 7.89 -3.77
CA LYS A 761 -23.88 8.39 -2.45
C LYS A 761 -24.17 9.88 -2.21
N ASN A 762 -24.82 10.56 -3.15
CA ASN A 762 -25.11 11.98 -3.10
C ASN A 762 -23.86 12.83 -2.73
N VAL A 763 -22.73 12.52 -3.35
CA VAL A 763 -21.48 13.23 -3.12
C VAL A 763 -21.62 14.66 -3.64
N THR A 764 -21.22 15.63 -2.82
CA THR A 764 -21.14 17.04 -3.18
C THR A 764 -19.69 17.51 -3.23
N ASP A 765 -19.42 18.51 -4.07
CA ASP A 765 -18.13 19.18 -4.11
C ASP A 765 -17.97 20.19 -2.95
N LYS A 766 -16.83 20.88 -2.90
CA LYS A 766 -16.53 21.88 -1.85
C LYS A 766 -17.51 23.07 -1.83
N SER A 767 -18.26 23.30 -2.91
CA SER A 767 -19.30 24.34 -3.00
C SER A 767 -20.69 23.85 -2.60
N GLY A 768 -20.82 22.58 -2.22
CA GLY A 768 -22.09 21.94 -1.86
C GLY A 768 -22.90 21.46 -3.07
N LYS A 769 -22.35 21.54 -4.29
CA LYS A 769 -23.04 21.10 -5.51
C LYS A 769 -22.86 19.60 -5.73
N THR A 770 -23.91 18.91 -6.15
CA THR A 770 -23.86 17.48 -6.51
C THR A 770 -22.79 17.22 -7.57
N VAL A 771 -21.89 16.28 -7.28
CA VAL A 771 -20.84 15.85 -8.20
C VAL A 771 -21.47 15.19 -9.43
N LYS A 772 -21.05 15.66 -10.60
CA LYS A 772 -21.27 15.00 -11.89
C LYS A 772 -19.95 14.39 -12.33
N TYR A 773 -19.95 13.09 -12.54
CA TYR A 773 -18.76 12.37 -13.00
C TYR A 773 -18.62 12.53 -14.51
N PRO A 774 -17.52 13.15 -15.01
CA PRO A 774 -17.29 13.29 -16.44
C PRO A 774 -17.07 11.93 -17.10
N ASN A 775 -17.38 11.85 -18.39
CA ASN A 775 -16.95 10.73 -19.21
C ASN A 775 -15.42 10.70 -19.36
N HIS A 776 -14.87 9.54 -19.67
CA HIS A 776 -13.47 9.35 -20.08
C HIS A 776 -13.46 8.72 -21.49
N TRP A 777 -12.27 8.57 -22.09
CA TRP A 777 -12.15 8.00 -23.44
C TRP A 777 -11.40 6.67 -23.41
N HIS A 778 -11.88 5.71 -24.17
CA HIS A 778 -11.44 4.33 -24.15
C HIS A 778 -11.14 3.87 -25.58
N PHE A 779 -9.87 3.63 -25.86
CA PHE A 779 -9.38 3.05 -27.10
C PHE A 779 -9.15 1.56 -26.91
N SER A 780 -9.50 0.76 -27.91
CA SER A 780 -9.08 -0.62 -28.01
C SER A 780 -8.57 -0.94 -29.41
N ALA A 781 -7.53 -1.77 -29.50
CA ALA A 781 -7.08 -2.42 -30.74
C ALA A 781 -7.21 -3.93 -30.55
N THR A 782 -8.10 -4.57 -31.32
CA THR A 782 -8.43 -5.99 -31.16
C THR A 782 -7.95 -6.81 -32.34
N THR A 783 -7.21 -7.89 -32.08
CA THR A 783 -6.74 -8.82 -33.12
C THR A 783 -7.87 -9.72 -33.64
N SER A 784 -7.66 -10.33 -34.81
CA SER A 784 -8.37 -11.59 -35.12
C SER A 784 -8.02 -12.69 -34.11
N GLN A 785 -8.79 -13.77 -34.10
CA GLN A 785 -8.48 -14.90 -33.22
C GLN A 785 -7.09 -15.48 -33.53
N ALA A 786 -6.25 -15.57 -32.52
CA ALA A 786 -4.92 -16.14 -32.59
C ALA A 786 -4.51 -16.73 -31.24
N THR A 787 -3.80 -17.85 -31.25
CA THR A 787 -3.27 -18.44 -30.02
C THR A 787 -2.12 -17.61 -29.45
N THR A 788 -1.32 -16.98 -30.31
CA THR A 788 -0.17 -16.16 -29.91
C THR A 788 -0.32 -14.78 -30.51
N ALA A 789 -0.11 -13.75 -29.70
CA ALA A 789 -0.03 -12.36 -30.14
C ALA A 789 1.17 -11.66 -29.52
N ARG A 790 1.68 -10.65 -30.22
CA ARG A 790 2.75 -9.78 -29.72
C ARG A 790 2.40 -8.35 -30.07
N PHE A 791 2.61 -7.46 -29.12
CA PHE A 791 2.47 -6.02 -29.31
C PHE A 791 3.81 -5.35 -29.01
N LEU A 792 4.22 -4.43 -29.87
CA LEU A 792 5.28 -3.48 -29.60
C LEU A 792 4.65 -2.10 -29.57
N THR A 793 4.76 -1.41 -28.44
CA THR A 793 4.32 -0.03 -28.29
C THR A 793 5.52 0.84 -27.96
N ILE A 794 5.82 1.79 -28.83
CA ILE A 794 6.82 2.85 -28.55
C ILE A 794 6.02 4.09 -28.15
N ILE A 795 6.12 4.48 -26.88
CA ILE A 795 5.42 5.64 -26.33
C ILE A 795 6.40 6.79 -26.22
N ASP A 796 6.09 7.88 -26.89
CA ASP A 796 6.82 9.14 -26.77
C ASP A 796 6.05 10.12 -25.87
N THR A 797 6.56 10.40 -24.67
CA THR A 797 5.93 11.32 -23.70
C THR A 797 6.79 12.56 -23.51
N HIS A 798 6.22 13.74 -23.77
CA HIS A 798 6.91 15.03 -23.69
C HIS A 798 5.93 16.21 -23.54
N GLY A 799 6.47 17.42 -23.42
CA GLY A 799 5.72 18.66 -23.53
C GLY A 799 6.10 19.46 -24.76
N LYS A 800 5.80 20.75 -24.72
CA LYS A 800 6.13 21.71 -25.78
C LYS A 800 7.63 22.03 -25.93
N ASP A 801 8.46 21.50 -25.04
CA ASP A 801 9.91 21.68 -25.04
C ASP A 801 10.58 20.94 -26.22
N ARG A 802 9.92 19.94 -26.79
CA ARG A 802 10.32 19.28 -28.04
C ARG A 802 9.13 18.82 -28.86
N THR A 803 9.40 18.50 -30.13
CA THR A 803 8.43 17.85 -31.02
C THR A 803 8.41 16.34 -30.80
N ASP A 804 7.35 15.69 -31.27
CA ASP A 804 7.22 14.23 -31.34
C ASP A 804 8.45 13.61 -32.02
N MET A 805 9.01 12.58 -31.40
CA MET A 805 10.11 11.79 -31.98
C MET A 805 9.57 10.91 -33.10
N LYS A 806 10.19 11.00 -34.26
CA LYS A 806 9.83 10.18 -35.40
C LYS A 806 10.19 8.71 -35.15
N VAL A 807 9.20 7.83 -35.21
CA VAL A 807 9.38 6.37 -35.22
C VAL A 807 9.37 5.85 -36.65
N THR A 808 10.48 5.25 -37.10
CA THR A 808 10.57 4.64 -38.43
C THR A 808 10.69 3.13 -38.35
N ARG A 809 9.85 2.40 -39.09
CA ARG A 809 9.88 0.93 -39.18
C ARG A 809 10.51 0.48 -40.50
N LYS A 810 11.42 -0.49 -40.44
CA LYS A 810 11.96 -1.23 -41.57
C LYS A 810 11.97 -2.73 -41.25
N GLY A 811 10.96 -3.45 -41.72
CA GLY A 811 10.74 -4.85 -41.35
C GLY A 811 10.46 -5.00 -39.85
N ASN A 812 11.29 -5.81 -39.17
CA ASN A 812 11.23 -6.05 -37.73
C ASN A 812 12.21 -5.16 -36.93
N THR A 813 12.57 -4.01 -37.50
CA THR A 813 13.47 -3.04 -36.87
C THR A 813 12.80 -1.68 -36.83
N TRP A 814 12.83 -1.04 -35.68
CA TRP A 814 12.33 0.31 -35.43
C TRP A 814 13.48 1.19 -34.99
N GLN A 815 13.44 2.45 -35.42
CA GLN A 815 14.37 3.47 -34.99
C GLN A 815 13.59 4.64 -34.39
N VAL A 816 14.06 5.13 -33.24
CA VAL A 816 13.58 6.33 -32.55
C VAL A 816 14.79 7.10 -32.03
N GLY A 817 15.06 8.26 -32.62
CA GLY A 817 16.36 8.93 -32.43
C GLY A 817 17.52 8.01 -32.78
N ASP A 818 18.49 7.89 -31.87
CA ASP A 818 19.67 7.02 -32.00
C ASP A 818 19.45 5.59 -31.47
N TRP A 819 18.24 5.28 -31.00
CA TRP A 819 17.88 3.96 -30.51
C TRP A 819 17.40 3.06 -31.64
N ILE A 820 17.95 1.85 -31.70
CA ILE A 820 17.52 0.78 -32.59
C ILE A 820 16.83 -0.30 -31.75
N ILE A 821 15.60 -0.62 -32.12
CA ILE A 821 14.76 -1.63 -31.49
C ILE A 821 14.51 -2.73 -32.52
N GLN A 822 14.79 -3.98 -32.18
CA GLN A 822 14.47 -5.14 -32.99
C GLN A 822 13.72 -6.13 -32.13
N CYS A 823 12.56 -6.60 -32.57
CA CYS A 823 11.82 -7.61 -31.83
C CYS A 823 11.16 -8.62 -32.75
N ASN A 824 10.81 -9.78 -32.21
CA ASN A 824 9.91 -10.69 -32.89
C ASN A 824 8.48 -10.13 -32.80
N LEU A 825 7.93 -9.68 -33.92
CA LEU A 825 6.56 -9.19 -34.04
C LEU A 825 5.75 -10.06 -35.01
N THR A 826 5.86 -11.37 -34.90
CA THR A 826 5.02 -12.34 -35.61
C THR A 826 4.34 -13.26 -34.57
N PRO A 827 3.32 -14.04 -34.94
CA PRO A 827 2.77 -15.07 -34.05
C PRO A 827 3.66 -16.33 -33.98
N THR A 828 4.67 -16.45 -34.85
CA THR A 828 5.57 -17.61 -34.92
C THR A 828 6.90 -17.35 -34.20
N GLY A 829 7.60 -18.41 -33.81
CA GLY A 829 8.84 -18.30 -33.03
C GLY A 829 8.62 -17.81 -31.60
N LYS A 830 9.70 -17.69 -30.83
CA LYS A 830 9.68 -17.24 -29.42
C LYS A 830 9.81 -15.72 -29.31
N ALA A 831 9.35 -15.17 -28.18
CA ALA A 831 9.42 -13.74 -27.92
C ALA A 831 10.89 -13.31 -27.80
N ALA A 832 11.24 -12.20 -28.41
CA ALA A 832 12.60 -11.66 -28.35
C ALA A 832 12.56 -10.16 -28.63
N ILE A 833 13.32 -9.39 -27.88
CA ILE A 833 13.53 -7.95 -28.08
C ILE A 833 14.98 -7.58 -27.80
N SER A 834 15.57 -6.80 -28.69
CA SER A 834 16.89 -6.21 -28.58
C SER A 834 16.75 -4.70 -28.76
N ILE A 835 17.31 -3.94 -27.84
CA ILE A 835 17.35 -2.48 -27.87
C ILE A 835 18.79 -2.08 -27.74
N SER A 836 19.25 -1.14 -28.56
CA SER A 836 20.62 -0.63 -28.46
C SER A 836 20.71 0.84 -28.85
N ASN A 837 21.63 1.53 -28.19
CA ASN A 837 22.11 2.85 -28.58
C ASN A 837 23.64 2.81 -28.53
N LYS A 838 24.27 2.94 -29.70
CA LYS A 838 25.74 2.87 -29.83
C LYS A 838 26.43 4.09 -29.22
N THR A 839 25.79 5.27 -29.30
CA THR A 839 26.30 6.53 -28.79
C THR A 839 26.30 6.52 -27.26
N GLU A 840 25.18 6.14 -26.65
CA GLU A 840 25.02 6.01 -25.20
C GLU A 840 25.64 4.72 -24.64
N LYS A 841 26.11 3.81 -25.52
CA LYS A 841 26.67 2.50 -25.18
C LYS A 841 25.79 1.70 -24.22
N ALA A 842 24.49 1.71 -24.50
CA ALA A 842 23.47 1.00 -23.74
C ALA A 842 22.79 -0.04 -24.63
N SER A 843 22.50 -1.21 -24.07
CA SER A 843 21.75 -2.27 -24.75
C SER A 843 21.00 -3.16 -23.78
N LEU A 844 19.85 -3.65 -24.23
CA LEU A 844 19.07 -4.69 -23.58
C LEU A 844 18.79 -5.78 -24.61
N ILE A 845 18.97 -7.05 -24.24
CA ILE A 845 18.65 -8.20 -25.08
C ILE A 845 17.87 -9.22 -24.25
N TYR A 846 16.63 -9.47 -24.64
CA TYR A 846 15.80 -10.58 -24.18
C TYR A 846 15.48 -11.49 -25.35
N ASP A 847 15.63 -12.79 -25.18
CA ASP A 847 15.24 -13.80 -26.16
C ASP A 847 14.77 -15.04 -25.40
N ALA A 848 13.48 -15.36 -25.46
CA ALA A 848 12.90 -16.49 -24.74
C ALA A 848 13.41 -17.86 -25.26
N ALA A 849 14.00 -17.93 -26.46
CA ALA A 849 14.61 -19.15 -27.00
C ALA A 849 16.11 -19.27 -26.71
N LYS A 850 16.78 -18.21 -26.27
CA LYS A 850 18.23 -18.16 -26.02
C LYS A 850 18.53 -17.69 -24.62
N ASN A 851 19.79 -17.82 -24.18
CA ASN A 851 20.22 -17.36 -22.85
C ASN A 851 19.33 -17.88 -21.70
N GLU A 852 18.71 -19.06 -21.88
CA GLU A 852 17.73 -19.66 -20.96
C GLU A 852 16.50 -18.76 -20.66
N GLY A 853 16.22 -17.76 -21.51
CA GLY A 853 15.18 -16.75 -21.28
C GLY A 853 15.62 -15.60 -20.35
N ALA A 854 16.92 -15.44 -20.10
CA ALA A 854 17.46 -14.30 -19.36
C ALA A 854 17.35 -12.97 -20.15
N THR A 855 17.35 -11.84 -19.43
CA THR A 855 17.53 -10.51 -20.05
C THR A 855 18.93 -10.03 -19.77
N LEU A 856 19.69 -9.71 -20.82
CA LEU A 856 21.04 -9.20 -20.73
C LEU A 856 21.03 -7.67 -20.85
N ILE A 857 21.63 -6.99 -19.89
CA ILE A 857 21.84 -5.54 -19.90
C ILE A 857 23.32 -5.26 -20.06
N ASN A 858 23.66 -4.34 -20.96
CA ASN A 858 24.96 -3.69 -20.98
C ASN A 858 24.76 -2.18 -21.00
N GLU A 859 25.47 -1.48 -20.13
CA GLU A 859 25.42 -0.02 -20.02
C GLU A 859 26.84 0.50 -19.71
N GLN A 860 27.16 1.71 -20.16
CA GLN A 860 28.38 2.41 -19.72
C GLN A 860 28.02 3.78 -19.12
N THR A 861 28.31 3.94 -17.83
CA THR A 861 28.05 5.16 -17.06
C THR A 861 29.32 5.56 -16.31
N ASP A 862 29.69 6.84 -16.35
CA ASP A 862 30.92 7.37 -15.74
C ASP A 862 32.19 6.56 -16.09
N GLY A 863 32.27 6.13 -17.35
CA GLY A 863 33.37 5.30 -17.86
C GLY A 863 33.33 3.83 -17.41
N LYS A 864 32.47 3.45 -16.46
CA LYS A 864 32.32 2.08 -15.97
C LYS A 864 31.35 1.28 -16.82
N LYS A 865 31.80 0.11 -17.30
CA LYS A 865 30.94 -0.87 -17.96
C LYS A 865 30.14 -1.65 -16.92
N ILE A 866 28.83 -1.75 -17.11
CA ILE A 866 27.90 -2.52 -16.29
C ILE A 866 27.31 -3.61 -17.18
N GLU A 867 27.46 -4.87 -16.78
CA GLU A 867 26.86 -6.02 -17.45
C GLU A 867 26.01 -6.80 -16.43
N LYS A 868 24.75 -7.10 -16.77
CA LYS A 868 23.83 -7.85 -15.91
C LYS A 868 23.11 -8.94 -16.69
N LYS A 869 23.05 -10.15 -16.13
CA LYS A 869 22.13 -11.22 -16.56
C LYS A 869 20.98 -11.27 -15.56
N LEU A 870 19.80 -10.83 -15.99
CA LEU A 870 18.59 -10.79 -15.16
C LEU A 870 17.77 -12.06 -15.38
N VAL A 871 17.45 -12.74 -14.29
CA VAL A 871 16.62 -13.95 -14.23
C VAL A 871 15.45 -13.71 -13.28
N ASP A 872 14.41 -14.54 -13.38
CA ASP A 872 13.23 -14.40 -12.52
C ASP A 872 13.56 -14.68 -11.05
N TYR A 873 12.91 -13.92 -10.17
CA TYR A 873 12.94 -14.07 -8.73
C TYR A 873 11.55 -13.82 -8.16
N LEU A 874 11.06 -14.75 -7.32
CA LEU A 874 9.83 -14.58 -6.55
C LEU A 874 10.23 -14.16 -5.13
N PRO A 875 9.82 -12.98 -4.64
CA PRO A 875 10.12 -12.57 -3.28
C PRO A 875 9.31 -13.37 -2.25
N ASP A 876 9.79 -13.38 -1.00
CA ASP A 876 8.99 -13.82 0.14
C ASP A 876 7.93 -12.76 0.44
N PHE A 877 6.66 -13.18 0.48
CA PHE A 877 5.54 -12.32 0.88
C PHE A 877 5.19 -12.53 2.35
N GLU A 878 4.59 -11.51 2.97
CA GLU A 878 4.24 -11.52 4.40
C GLU A 878 3.17 -12.57 4.77
N ILE A 879 2.24 -12.87 3.87
CA ILE A 879 1.04 -13.69 4.15
C ILE A 879 0.44 -14.32 2.91
#